data_AF-A0A2T3JIJ7-F1
#
_entry.id   AF-A0A2T3JIJ7-F1
#
_cell.length_a   1.000
_cell.length_b   1.000
_cell.length_c   1.000
_cell.angle_alpha   90.00
_cell.angle_beta   90.00
_cell.angle_gamma   90.00
#
_symmetry.space_group_name_H-M   'P 1'
#
loop_
_entity.id
_entity.type
_entity.pdbx_description
1 polymer ?
#
loop_
_entity_poly.entity_id
_entity_poly.type
_entity_poly.pdbx_seq_one_letter_code
_entity_poly.pdbx_strand_id
1 'polypeptide(L)'
;MKKSILALSIGAAVSFGAQADILITEYAEPNGGNNKLIEIGNTGSIEVFLDGYTLRKDSNGANTFDNEVSLDGLVIQPNSVVIVAHSSHADLPFTPAKTSASLNFNGNDAVGLFDTTDTMIDVVGTVDDSKFGENVVLRRSVLTPSAVYDATQWTKLHEGTGKDYSDFGSIGEGGGEPVEPTPPSNIVSSTVQDIQGPGWSSTIDGIDVPGEVYESTNYHEVTGVVTAIQKTALGSDLKVGFFMQAPSDGNALTSDGIFVETNKITDITVGSEVTVVAKVKEDWGWTKLVNAYSVTKTDSADSVLTATPLRVLESDEDFDFTLERHEGMLVKFDKESDMRISRTFGFDFGPKRNNMVVSNGQVNLHPNQNNAPAVHDYDLREGILPDTDAERQTDCNQDKRIVVESFEAVTKGTHIPWYPEFGSDSAVPIPDGTTTTEDYVRIGDVLDGFEGVVSYSWDEYRFYVTNTVTKDNFAREDSERTQAPVLKEGGDLRVATFNVLNYFNSPFGGDSNPTDSNRGAKTDAEFQLQGDKIARAIIAVNADIVGLMEIENNGFGEDSAVAHLVAKINNLIDDETEHYSYVVGNEGDKYVGSDAIANQVIFKASKVSLDTYRLIKMPEQHAPEVAYIDTKDKNQTESGNNYQRDTLTPTFKINGTEEKITVAVNHLKSKGSTCWEDVQTGKQLDSDKQGSCENFRVSAAFHLGQELSKIDGYKLILGDLNSYGNEDPIMVLTNRDKAPKDHVIKAARNTSIGGEDGTPLHGDDGAVIADTYGYVNAVRQLHPDSYSYSYNDEVGTLDYILVTPELMNKVVDATDWNINAGESTLFQYADYNNCLDGECSTRFSDLYRASDHDPAVIDLKLGSSVNPEPPIVIPTPTAPKNPPADLPEVPEAPVAGEPIQVMFDLTNIDGTPLHAGDKAVLNIAKINRSKAAFAGADTNSVTLTQEIIKQGWVELEGDVSDAGEFQMTKQIIDGRTGQLVYTSPAETIKVAEKGDDKTKPVDPNPGHGHGGSTGLFGLLSLLGLGFFRRKMSK
;
A
#
# COMPACT_ATOMS: atom_id res chain seq x y z
N MET A 1 72.39 34.39 8.60
CA MET A 1 72.66 32.97 8.93
C MET A 1 71.30 32.32 9.13
N LYS A 2 70.82 31.52 8.17
CA LYS A 2 71.11 30.08 7.93
C LYS A 2 70.33 29.16 8.90
N LYS A 3 69.44 28.35 8.26
CA LYS A 3 69.18 26.91 8.48
C LYS A 3 68.43 26.54 9.78
N SER A 4 67.45 25.63 9.79
CA SER A 4 67.08 24.59 8.83
C SER A 4 65.67 24.06 9.10
N ILE A 5 64.84 24.12 8.07
CA ILE A 5 63.73 23.20 7.78
C ILE A 5 64.37 21.88 7.35
N LEU A 6 64.28 20.82 8.18
CA LEU A 6 64.43 19.41 7.76
C LEU A 6 64.15 18.46 8.95
N ALA A 7 62.88 18.17 9.21
CA ALA A 7 62.44 16.95 9.93
C ALA A 7 60.90 16.76 9.79
N LEU A 8 60.37 17.07 8.60
CA LEU A 8 59.00 16.77 8.18
C LEU A 8 59.06 16.12 6.79
N SER A 9 59.98 15.17 6.66
CA SER A 9 60.33 14.49 5.42
C SER A 9 60.81 13.08 5.77
N ILE A 10 59.85 12.21 6.08
CA ILE A 10 59.74 10.76 5.80
C ILE A 10 58.30 10.42 6.24
N GLY A 11 57.39 10.25 5.29
CA GLY A 11 55.96 10.02 5.53
C GLY A 11 55.02 10.77 4.56
N ALA A 12 55.56 11.68 3.75
CA ALA A 12 54.85 12.32 2.63
C ALA A 12 55.59 12.04 1.31
N ALA A 13 55.89 10.77 1.08
CA ALA A 13 56.32 10.28 -0.21
C ALA A 13 55.50 9.03 -0.53
N VAL A 14 54.60 9.22 -1.49
CA VAL A 14 53.91 8.17 -2.26
C VAL A 14 52.75 7.46 -1.55
N SER A 15 51.67 8.19 -1.27
CA SER A 15 50.34 7.65 -1.58
C SER A 15 49.99 8.16 -2.99
N PHE A 16 50.38 7.42 -4.03
CA PHE A 16 49.61 7.52 -5.27
C PHE A 16 48.20 7.10 -4.85
N GLY A 17 47.25 8.05 -4.85
CA GLY A 17 45.86 7.65 -4.92
C GLY A 17 45.76 6.77 -6.16
N ALA A 18 45.23 5.55 -6.00
CA ALA A 18 44.83 4.75 -7.13
C ALA A 18 43.79 5.60 -7.88
N GLN A 19 44.21 6.28 -8.95
CA GLN A 19 43.26 6.82 -9.91
C GLN A 19 42.57 5.61 -10.53
N ALA A 20 41.25 5.70 -10.65
CA ALA A 20 40.52 4.82 -11.54
C ALA A 20 41.10 4.99 -12.96
N ASP A 21 41.68 3.94 -13.51
CA ASP A 21 42.24 3.96 -14.87
C ASP A 21 41.09 3.76 -15.88
N ILE A 22 40.23 4.79 -15.99
CA ILE A 22 39.18 4.85 -17.01
C ILE A 22 39.71 5.51 -18.26
N LEU A 23 39.50 4.86 -19.40
CA LEU A 23 39.97 5.32 -20.70
C LEU A 23 39.04 4.87 -21.83
N ILE A 24 39.11 5.55 -22.96
CA ILE A 24 38.51 5.10 -24.21
C ILE A 24 39.36 3.94 -24.75
N THR A 25 38.75 2.77 -24.91
CA THR A 25 39.43 1.54 -25.36
C THR A 25 39.17 1.26 -26.84
N GLU A 26 37.97 1.56 -27.36
CA GLU A 26 37.65 1.44 -28.78
C GLU A 26 36.81 2.62 -29.31
N TYR A 27 37.00 2.93 -30.59
CA TYR A 27 36.27 3.93 -31.37
C TYR A 27 35.82 3.29 -32.67
N ALA A 28 34.54 3.44 -33.04
CA ALA A 28 34.05 2.98 -34.33
C ALA A 28 33.31 4.04 -35.11
N GLU A 29 33.74 4.23 -36.34
CA GLU A 29 33.07 5.05 -37.35
C GLU A 29 33.15 4.41 -38.74
N PRO A 30 32.34 3.38 -39.03
CA PRO A 30 32.32 2.73 -40.33
C PRO A 30 31.61 3.60 -41.38
N ASN A 31 31.84 3.27 -42.65
CA ASN A 31 31.30 4.03 -43.78
C ASN A 31 29.78 4.07 -43.84
N GLY A 32 29.23 5.30 -43.97
CA GLY A 32 27.85 5.57 -44.33
C GLY A 32 26.83 5.02 -43.32
N GLY A 33 26.62 5.73 -42.22
CA GLY A 33 25.56 5.41 -41.25
C GLY A 33 25.79 6.01 -39.87
N ASN A 34 24.90 5.65 -38.95
CA ASN A 34 24.87 6.12 -37.55
C ASN A 34 25.50 5.12 -36.56
N ASN A 35 26.33 4.18 -37.03
CA ASN A 35 27.04 3.25 -36.15
C ASN A 35 28.29 3.92 -35.57
N LYS A 36 28.07 4.97 -34.79
CA LYS A 36 29.10 5.74 -34.08
C LYS A 36 29.18 5.20 -32.66
N LEU A 37 30.32 4.64 -32.27
CA LEU A 37 30.50 3.94 -30.99
C LEU A 37 31.75 4.45 -30.27
N ILE A 38 31.64 4.56 -28.94
CA ILE A 38 32.75 4.75 -28.01
C ILE A 38 32.66 3.66 -26.95
N GLU A 39 33.74 2.89 -26.80
CA GLU A 39 33.90 1.97 -25.69
C GLU A 39 34.79 2.61 -24.62
N ILE A 40 34.32 2.56 -23.37
CA ILE A 40 35.05 3.04 -22.21
C ILE A 40 35.39 1.82 -21.37
N GLY A 41 36.69 1.63 -21.10
CA GLY A 41 37.20 0.55 -20.27
C GLY A 41 37.63 1.03 -18.88
N ASN A 42 37.55 0.13 -17.92
CA ASN A 42 38.13 0.28 -16.60
C ASN A 42 39.30 -0.68 -16.46
N THR A 43 40.54 -0.18 -16.59
CA THR A 43 41.74 -1.00 -16.41
C THR A 43 42.24 -1.02 -14.97
N GLY A 44 41.50 -0.35 -14.07
CA GLY A 44 41.76 -0.35 -12.64
C GLY A 44 41.23 -1.62 -11.96
N SER A 45 41.60 -1.77 -10.70
CA SER A 45 41.24 -2.92 -9.86
C SER A 45 39.99 -2.70 -9.00
N ILE A 46 39.31 -1.55 -9.16
CA ILE A 46 38.10 -1.17 -8.42
C ILE A 46 37.00 -0.78 -9.40
N GLU A 47 35.73 -1.00 -9.05
CA GLU A 47 34.62 -0.53 -9.86
C GLU A 47 34.57 1.00 -9.90
N VAL A 48 33.99 1.55 -10.96
CA VAL A 48 33.92 3.00 -11.17
C VAL A 48 32.52 3.39 -11.59
N PHE A 49 31.93 4.27 -10.79
CA PHE A 49 30.68 4.96 -11.11
C PHE A 49 30.99 6.15 -12.01
N LEU A 50 30.30 6.25 -13.14
CA LEU A 50 30.52 7.31 -14.12
C LEU A 50 29.60 8.52 -13.90
N ASP A 51 28.96 8.64 -12.74
CA ASP A 51 28.17 9.81 -12.38
C ASP A 51 29.05 11.07 -12.38
N GLY A 52 28.64 12.06 -13.17
CA GLY A 52 29.39 13.29 -13.45
C GLY A 52 30.47 13.17 -14.53
N TYR A 53 30.73 11.98 -15.09
CA TYR A 53 31.60 11.82 -16.26
C TYR A 53 30.85 12.14 -17.55
N THR A 54 31.57 12.66 -18.54
CA THR A 54 30.97 13.02 -19.84
C THR A 54 31.87 12.68 -21.01
N LEU A 55 31.25 12.30 -22.14
CA LEU A 55 31.91 12.33 -23.45
C LEU A 55 31.58 13.64 -24.14
N ARG A 56 32.59 14.28 -24.75
CA ARG A 56 32.42 15.52 -25.51
C ARG A 56 33.20 15.46 -26.81
N LYS A 57 32.72 16.18 -27.81
CA LYS A 57 33.26 16.14 -29.17
C LYS A 57 33.81 17.50 -29.60
N ASP A 58 35.04 17.52 -30.10
CA ASP A 58 35.56 18.64 -30.87
C ASP A 58 35.06 18.57 -32.30
N SER A 59 34.29 19.57 -32.73
CA SER A 59 33.59 19.51 -34.01
C SER A 59 34.44 20.07 -35.16
N ASN A 60 34.89 19.20 -36.07
CA ASN A 60 35.73 19.51 -37.23
C ASN A 60 37.00 20.32 -36.87
N GLY A 61 37.68 19.93 -35.79
CA GLY A 61 38.90 20.61 -35.32
C GLY A 61 38.68 22.05 -34.86
N ALA A 62 37.52 22.35 -34.25
CA ALA A 62 37.22 23.67 -33.70
C ALA A 62 38.05 24.01 -32.46
N ASN A 63 38.74 23.03 -31.88
CA ASN A 63 39.49 23.11 -30.64
C ASN A 63 38.58 23.51 -29.46
N THR A 64 37.30 23.10 -29.52
CA THR A 64 36.30 23.26 -28.45
C THR A 64 35.51 21.97 -28.30
N PHE A 65 35.58 21.34 -27.13
CA PHE A 65 34.86 20.10 -26.82
C PHE A 65 33.42 20.41 -26.38
N ASP A 66 32.48 20.32 -27.32
CA ASP A 66 31.05 20.58 -27.14
C ASP A 66 30.23 19.26 -27.32
N ASN A 67 28.89 19.33 -27.35
CA ASN A 67 27.98 18.18 -27.57
C ASN A 67 28.12 17.07 -26.50
N GLU A 68 27.80 17.43 -25.27
CA GLU A 68 27.93 16.55 -24.11
C GLU A 68 27.02 15.31 -24.16
N VAL A 69 27.60 14.17 -23.81
CA VAL A 69 26.90 12.93 -23.46
C VAL A 69 27.22 12.60 -22.01
N SER A 70 26.24 12.80 -21.11
CA SER A 70 26.34 12.37 -19.71
C SER A 70 26.49 10.85 -19.63
N LEU A 71 27.35 10.39 -18.72
CA LEU A 71 27.57 8.96 -18.43
C LEU A 71 26.91 8.53 -17.11
N ASP A 72 26.06 9.37 -16.52
CA ASP A 72 25.36 9.09 -15.26
C ASP A 72 24.57 7.79 -15.32
N GLY A 73 24.54 7.10 -14.18
CA GLY A 73 23.91 5.79 -14.00
C GLY A 73 24.67 4.61 -14.60
N LEU A 74 25.84 4.83 -15.21
CA LEU A 74 26.71 3.74 -15.68
C LEU A 74 27.77 3.38 -14.65
N VAL A 75 28.01 2.08 -14.50
CA VAL A 75 29.06 1.53 -13.63
C VAL A 75 29.95 0.61 -14.48
N ILE A 76 31.26 0.83 -14.43
CA ILE A 76 32.24 -0.06 -15.08
C ILE A 76 32.96 -0.87 -14.00
N GLN A 77 32.74 -2.18 -14.00
CA GLN A 77 33.46 -3.11 -13.14
C GLN A 77 34.96 -3.15 -13.48
N PRO A 78 35.85 -3.58 -12.56
CA PRO A 78 37.25 -3.79 -12.86
C PRO A 78 37.43 -4.66 -14.12
N ASN A 79 38.36 -4.28 -14.99
CA ASN A 79 38.67 -4.96 -16.25
C ASN A 79 37.46 -5.14 -17.20
N SER A 80 36.43 -4.32 -17.06
CA SER A 80 35.23 -4.37 -17.89
C SER A 80 35.10 -3.12 -18.74
N VAL A 81 34.13 -3.14 -19.65
CA VAL A 81 33.85 -2.03 -20.56
C VAL A 81 32.37 -1.67 -20.55
N VAL A 82 32.06 -0.45 -20.95
CA VAL A 82 30.72 -0.04 -21.35
C VAL A 82 30.77 0.61 -22.73
N ILE A 83 29.71 0.42 -23.50
CA ILE A 83 29.64 0.92 -24.88
C ILE A 83 28.55 1.98 -24.98
N VAL A 84 28.92 3.17 -25.48
CA VAL A 84 28.01 4.26 -25.79
C VAL A 84 27.85 4.35 -27.30
N ALA A 85 26.60 4.37 -27.78
CA ALA A 85 26.30 4.40 -29.22
C ALA A 85 25.43 5.60 -29.62
N HIS A 86 25.46 5.97 -30.89
CA HIS A 86 24.50 6.93 -31.42
C HIS A 86 23.07 6.36 -31.41
N SER A 87 22.06 7.16 -31.02
CA SER A 87 20.67 6.69 -30.81
C SER A 87 19.97 6.07 -32.01
N SER A 88 20.47 6.32 -33.22
CA SER A 88 19.96 5.74 -34.48
C SER A 88 20.90 4.70 -35.09
N HIS A 89 21.72 4.01 -34.28
CA HIS A 89 22.55 2.90 -34.74
C HIS A 89 21.70 1.75 -35.32
N ALA A 90 22.31 0.90 -36.15
CA ALA A 90 21.68 -0.29 -36.71
C ALA A 90 22.68 -1.45 -36.81
N ASP A 91 22.22 -2.70 -36.79
CA ASP A 91 23.05 -3.89 -37.01
C ASP A 91 24.28 -4.02 -36.07
N LEU A 92 24.12 -3.70 -34.77
CA LEU A 92 25.16 -3.98 -33.77
C LEU A 92 25.00 -5.41 -33.23
N PRO A 93 26.11 -6.16 -33.00
CA PRO A 93 26.05 -7.51 -32.44
C PRO A 93 25.85 -7.54 -30.91
N PHE A 94 25.69 -6.37 -30.28
CA PHE A 94 25.50 -6.19 -28.83
C PHE A 94 24.57 -5.00 -28.54
N THR A 95 24.06 -4.94 -27.32
CA THR A 95 23.25 -3.82 -26.82
C THR A 95 24.15 -2.78 -26.14
N PRO A 96 24.20 -1.52 -26.61
CA PRO A 96 24.94 -0.45 -25.94
C PRO A 96 24.41 -0.18 -24.53
N ALA A 97 25.30 0.13 -23.60
CA ALA A 97 24.95 0.50 -22.23
C ALA A 97 24.22 1.86 -22.17
N LYS A 98 24.51 2.76 -23.13
CA LYS A 98 23.84 4.05 -23.28
C LYS A 98 23.76 4.44 -24.75
N THR A 99 22.72 5.18 -25.11
CA THR A 99 22.60 5.76 -26.44
C THR A 99 22.38 7.27 -26.40
N SER A 100 22.91 8.00 -27.38
CA SER A 100 22.73 9.47 -27.46
C SER A 100 22.79 9.97 -28.91
N ALA A 101 21.88 10.87 -29.28
CA ALA A 101 21.93 11.55 -30.59
C ALA A 101 23.12 12.52 -30.71
N SER A 102 23.71 12.94 -29.59
CA SER A 102 24.89 13.84 -29.58
C SER A 102 26.19 13.13 -29.97
N LEU A 103 26.21 11.79 -30.01
CA LEU A 103 27.37 11.00 -30.43
C LEU A 103 27.47 10.89 -31.96
N ASN A 104 27.54 12.03 -32.66
CA ASN A 104 27.36 12.13 -34.11
C ASN A 104 28.63 12.53 -34.89
N PHE A 105 29.77 11.92 -34.55
CA PHE A 105 31.05 12.21 -35.21
C PHE A 105 31.14 11.76 -36.68
N ASN A 106 31.92 12.48 -37.49
CA ASN A 106 32.03 12.30 -38.95
C ASN A 106 33.49 12.18 -39.50
N GLY A 107 34.44 11.78 -38.66
CA GLY A 107 35.79 11.36 -39.05
C GLY A 107 36.91 12.34 -38.77
N ASN A 108 36.62 13.64 -38.64
CA ASN A 108 37.53 14.71 -38.22
C ASN A 108 37.10 15.33 -36.88
N ASP A 109 36.38 14.56 -36.07
CA ASP A 109 35.89 15.00 -34.76
C ASP A 109 36.58 14.22 -33.64
N ALA A 110 37.39 14.88 -32.81
CA ALA A 110 37.98 14.23 -31.65
C ALA A 110 36.93 14.04 -30.54
N VAL A 111 37.00 12.91 -29.81
CA VAL A 111 36.11 12.62 -28.67
C VAL A 111 36.94 12.52 -27.40
N GLY A 112 36.65 13.39 -26.44
CA GLY A 112 37.29 13.44 -25.13
C GLY A 112 36.38 12.89 -24.04
N LEU A 113 36.99 12.21 -23.07
CA LEU A 113 36.38 11.75 -21.82
C LEU A 113 36.77 12.72 -20.70
N PHE A 114 35.77 13.27 -20.02
CA PHE A 114 35.93 14.24 -18.94
C PHE A 114 35.44 13.63 -17.62
N ASP A 115 36.18 13.89 -16.54
CA ASP A 115 35.83 13.46 -15.19
C ASP A 115 34.88 14.44 -14.48
N THR A 116 34.50 14.10 -13.25
CA THR A 116 33.58 14.88 -12.40
C THR A 116 34.10 16.28 -12.03
N THR A 117 35.39 16.56 -12.28
CA THR A 117 36.02 17.86 -12.04
C THR A 117 36.10 18.71 -13.30
N ASP A 118 35.47 18.26 -14.40
CA ASP A 118 35.51 18.89 -15.72
C ASP A 118 36.91 18.81 -16.38
N THR A 119 37.74 17.86 -15.94
CA THR A 119 39.08 17.64 -16.49
C THR A 119 39.03 16.55 -17.55
N MET A 120 39.59 16.81 -18.75
CA MET A 120 39.77 15.79 -19.77
C MET A 120 40.82 14.78 -19.31
N ILE A 121 40.42 13.53 -19.16
CA ILE A 121 41.29 12.44 -18.70
C ILE A 121 41.77 11.56 -19.84
N ASP A 122 41.02 11.53 -20.95
CA ASP A 122 41.37 10.70 -22.11
C ASP A 122 40.77 11.23 -23.42
N VAL A 123 41.41 10.95 -24.57
CA VAL A 123 40.93 11.42 -25.88
C VAL A 123 41.29 10.47 -27.02
N VAL A 124 40.37 10.34 -27.97
CA VAL A 124 40.60 9.73 -29.28
C VAL A 124 40.38 10.78 -30.38
N GLY A 125 41.40 11.00 -31.22
CA GLY A 125 41.37 11.97 -32.30
C GLY A 125 42.19 13.25 -32.09
N THR A 126 42.52 13.92 -33.20
CA THR A 126 43.23 15.19 -33.19
C THR A 126 42.25 16.36 -33.20
N VAL A 127 42.58 17.45 -32.50
CA VAL A 127 41.82 18.72 -32.51
C VAL A 127 42.15 19.59 -33.73
N ASP A 128 42.40 18.95 -34.87
CA ASP A 128 42.62 19.57 -36.17
C ASP A 128 41.62 19.02 -37.19
N ASP A 129 41.59 19.59 -38.40
CA ASP A 129 40.65 19.16 -39.45
C ASP A 129 41.10 17.85 -40.15
N SER A 130 41.96 17.04 -39.51
CA SER A 130 42.41 15.77 -40.09
C SER A 130 41.40 14.65 -39.84
N LYS A 131 41.16 13.85 -40.87
CA LYS A 131 40.19 12.76 -40.83
C LYS A 131 40.78 11.48 -40.23
N PHE A 132 41.17 11.52 -38.96
CA PHE A 132 41.77 10.37 -38.27
C PHE A 132 40.78 9.18 -38.14
N GLY A 133 39.48 9.49 -37.98
CA GLY A 133 38.41 8.57 -37.64
C GLY A 133 37.49 8.21 -38.82
N GLU A 134 37.69 8.76 -40.02
CA GLU A 134 36.81 8.49 -41.16
C GLU A 134 36.93 7.03 -41.62
N ASN A 135 35.82 6.28 -41.57
CA ASN A 135 35.70 4.91 -42.07
C ASN A 135 36.65 3.91 -41.39
N VAL A 136 36.87 4.06 -40.08
CA VAL A 136 37.77 3.19 -39.31
C VAL A 136 37.12 2.66 -38.03
N VAL A 137 37.66 1.53 -37.57
CA VAL A 137 37.52 1.05 -36.19
C VAL A 137 38.91 1.07 -35.58
N LEU A 138 39.06 1.79 -34.47
CA LEU A 138 40.31 1.95 -33.74
C LEU A 138 40.21 1.22 -32.40
N ARG A 139 41.26 0.47 -32.08
CA ARG A 139 41.47 -0.11 -30.75
C ARG A 139 42.71 0.47 -30.12
N ARG A 140 42.62 0.80 -28.85
CA ARG A 140 43.78 1.24 -28.08
C ARG A 140 44.73 0.07 -27.79
N SER A 141 46.01 0.26 -28.10
CA SER A 141 47.09 -0.69 -27.85
C SER A 141 47.89 -0.39 -26.58
N VAL A 142 47.72 0.81 -26.00
CA VAL A 142 48.33 1.21 -24.73
C VAL A 142 47.24 1.58 -23.75
N LEU A 143 47.04 0.74 -22.72
CA LEU A 143 45.97 0.85 -21.75
C LEU A 143 46.32 1.81 -20.60
N THR A 144 46.60 3.08 -20.94
CA THR A 144 46.83 4.15 -19.98
C THR A 144 46.11 5.41 -20.46
N PRO A 145 45.28 6.06 -19.61
CA PRO A 145 44.57 7.28 -19.99
C PRO A 145 45.53 8.37 -20.44
N SER A 146 45.16 9.13 -21.47
CA SER A 146 45.94 10.23 -22.00
C SER A 146 45.04 11.33 -22.55
N ALA A 147 45.12 12.51 -21.95
CA ALA A 147 44.47 13.73 -22.44
C ALA A 147 45.10 14.30 -23.74
N VAL A 148 46.12 13.62 -24.30
CA VAL A 148 46.76 13.96 -25.56
C VAL A 148 46.67 12.76 -26.48
N TYR A 149 46.06 12.94 -27.66
CA TYR A 149 45.95 11.88 -28.65
C TYR A 149 47.32 11.58 -29.29
N ASP A 150 47.72 10.32 -29.22
CA ASP A 150 48.89 9.77 -29.92
C ASP A 150 48.44 8.59 -30.78
N ALA A 151 48.41 8.77 -32.09
CA ALA A 151 47.98 7.75 -33.03
C ALA A 151 48.80 6.45 -32.94
N THR A 152 50.03 6.47 -32.38
CA THR A 152 50.83 5.26 -32.19
C THR A 152 50.29 4.35 -31.07
N GLN A 153 49.41 4.87 -30.21
CA GLN A 153 48.71 4.11 -29.18
C GLN A 153 47.44 3.43 -29.71
N TRP A 154 47.12 3.57 -30.99
CA TRP A 154 45.89 3.04 -31.59
C TRP A 154 46.19 2.15 -32.78
N THR A 155 45.58 0.98 -32.79
CA THR A 155 45.59 0.04 -33.92
C THR A 155 44.29 0.21 -34.70
N LYS A 156 44.40 0.38 -36.03
CA LYS A 156 43.26 0.28 -36.94
C LYS A 156 42.89 -1.19 -37.12
N LEU A 157 41.78 -1.62 -36.55
CA LEU A 157 41.26 -2.98 -36.74
C LEU A 157 40.65 -3.15 -38.13
N HIS A 158 40.02 -2.08 -38.62
CA HIS A 158 39.37 -2.07 -39.92
C HIS A 158 39.46 -0.68 -40.57
N GLU A 159 39.58 -0.63 -41.90
CA GLU A 159 39.60 0.58 -42.71
C GLU A 159 38.76 0.37 -44.00
N GLY A 160 37.86 1.31 -44.32
CA GLY A 160 36.98 1.25 -45.49
C GLY A 160 35.54 0.84 -45.17
N THR A 161 34.85 0.16 -46.09
CA THR A 161 33.38 0.00 -46.02
C THR A 161 32.87 -1.13 -45.12
N GLY A 162 33.74 -1.92 -44.51
CA GLY A 162 33.39 -2.99 -43.57
C GLY A 162 32.97 -2.51 -42.17
N LYS A 163 32.35 -3.41 -41.41
CA LYS A 163 31.95 -3.25 -40.01
C LYS A 163 32.55 -4.42 -39.23
N ASP A 164 33.69 -4.22 -38.57
CA ASP A 164 34.26 -5.21 -37.65
C ASP A 164 34.12 -4.69 -36.22
N TYR A 165 33.16 -5.25 -35.49
CA TYR A 165 32.89 -4.93 -34.08
C TYR A 165 33.23 -6.11 -33.17
N SER A 166 33.99 -7.09 -33.66
CA SER A 166 34.18 -8.37 -32.98
C SER A 166 34.91 -8.26 -31.63
N ASP A 167 35.54 -7.12 -31.34
CA ASP A 167 36.30 -6.90 -30.11
C ASP A 167 35.67 -5.92 -29.11
N PHE A 168 34.63 -5.20 -29.54
CA PHE A 168 33.80 -4.43 -28.63
C PHE A 168 33.17 -5.37 -27.60
N GLY A 169 33.14 -4.93 -26.34
CA GLY A 169 32.69 -5.71 -25.19
C GLY A 169 33.84 -6.32 -24.38
N SER A 170 35.10 -6.04 -24.72
CA SER A 170 36.27 -6.53 -23.99
C SER A 170 37.44 -5.54 -23.99
N ILE A 171 38.21 -5.50 -22.91
CA ILE A 171 39.52 -4.83 -22.91
C ILE A 171 40.50 -5.79 -23.61
N GLY A 172 40.69 -5.63 -24.93
CA GLY A 172 41.25 -6.66 -25.83
C GLY A 172 42.55 -7.40 -25.43
N GLU A 173 42.82 -8.54 -26.11
CA GLU A 173 43.88 -9.54 -25.88
C GLU A 173 45.35 -9.05 -26.02
N GLY A 174 45.76 -8.04 -25.23
CA GLY A 174 47.15 -7.59 -25.06
C GLY A 174 47.71 -7.78 -23.65
N GLY A 175 46.90 -8.19 -22.68
CA GLY A 175 47.32 -8.63 -21.35
C GLY A 175 47.04 -10.12 -21.21
N GLY A 176 47.95 -10.90 -20.64
CA GLY A 176 47.74 -12.34 -20.41
C GLY A 176 46.43 -12.61 -19.67
N GLU A 177 45.98 -13.88 -19.71
CA GLU A 177 44.90 -14.43 -18.86
C GLU A 177 44.83 -13.62 -17.57
N PRO A 178 43.69 -12.97 -17.27
CA PRO A 178 43.57 -12.15 -16.08
C PRO A 178 44.08 -13.01 -14.92
N VAL A 179 45.06 -12.48 -14.19
CA VAL A 179 45.42 -13.10 -12.92
C VAL A 179 44.11 -13.16 -12.17
N GLU A 180 43.61 -14.37 -11.91
CA GLU A 180 42.44 -14.60 -11.09
C GLU A 180 42.58 -13.64 -9.90
N PRO A 181 41.62 -12.72 -9.68
CA PRO A 181 41.76 -11.71 -8.63
C PRO A 181 42.21 -12.45 -7.38
N THR A 182 43.29 -12.00 -6.74
CA THR A 182 43.82 -12.79 -5.62
C THR A 182 42.70 -12.91 -4.60
N PRO A 183 42.34 -14.14 -4.14
CA PRO A 183 41.27 -14.32 -3.18
C PRO A 183 41.47 -13.35 -2.01
N PRO A 184 40.40 -12.70 -1.52
CA PRO A 184 40.52 -11.80 -0.39
C PRO A 184 41.27 -12.48 0.75
N SER A 185 42.26 -11.79 1.34
CA SER A 185 43.10 -12.39 2.38
C SER A 185 42.37 -12.53 3.73
N ASN A 186 41.16 -11.98 3.82
CA ASN A 186 40.32 -11.88 5.02
C ASN A 186 38.97 -12.57 4.83
N ILE A 187 38.97 -13.80 4.33
CA ILE A 187 37.76 -14.65 4.25
C ILE A 187 37.53 -15.34 5.60
N VAL A 188 36.30 -15.27 6.09
CA VAL A 188 35.80 -15.94 7.30
C VAL A 188 34.65 -16.85 6.88
N SER A 189 34.59 -18.07 7.42
CA SER A 189 33.44 -18.94 7.19
C SER A 189 32.28 -18.52 8.10
N SER A 190 31.08 -18.40 7.54
CA SER A 190 29.88 -17.99 8.29
C SER A 190 28.65 -18.74 7.77
N THR A 191 27.70 -19.02 8.65
CA THR A 191 26.40 -19.53 8.25
C THR A 191 25.46 -18.40 7.86
N VAL A 192 24.35 -18.70 7.20
CA VAL A 192 23.32 -17.69 6.91
C VAL A 192 22.72 -17.17 8.21
N GLN A 193 22.48 -18.06 9.17
CA GLN A 193 21.90 -17.75 10.47
C GLN A 193 22.81 -16.86 11.33
N ASP A 194 24.13 -17.06 11.28
CA ASP A 194 25.09 -16.16 11.94
C ASP A 194 25.07 -14.76 11.34
N ILE A 195 24.85 -14.67 10.03
CA ILE A 195 24.82 -13.40 9.30
C ILE A 195 23.52 -12.65 9.61
N GLN A 196 22.38 -13.31 9.51
CA GLN A 196 21.07 -12.74 9.81
C GLN A 196 20.97 -12.38 11.31
N GLY A 197 21.33 -13.32 12.19
CA GLY A 197 21.21 -13.15 13.63
C GLY A 197 19.74 -13.14 14.11
N PRO A 198 19.51 -13.04 15.44
CA PRO A 198 18.19 -13.10 16.04
C PRO A 198 17.56 -11.73 16.30
N GLY A 199 17.98 -10.69 15.59
CA GLY A 199 17.51 -9.31 15.78
C GLY A 199 17.46 -8.57 14.45
N TRP A 200 17.05 -7.30 14.46
CA TRP A 200 16.81 -6.46 13.28
C TRP A 200 18.02 -6.10 12.39
N SER A 201 19.20 -6.64 12.70
CA SER A 201 20.40 -6.36 11.92
C SER A 201 21.50 -7.37 12.22
N SER A 202 22.33 -7.60 11.22
CA SER A 202 23.52 -8.43 11.33
C SER A 202 24.47 -7.94 12.43
N THR A 203 24.96 -8.89 13.22
CA THR A 203 25.97 -8.64 14.26
C THR A 203 27.38 -9.08 13.85
N ILE A 204 27.57 -9.32 12.54
CA ILE A 204 28.85 -9.73 11.96
C ILE A 204 29.93 -8.65 12.16
N ASP A 205 31.16 -9.08 12.42
CA ASP A 205 32.30 -8.20 12.68
C ASP A 205 32.51 -7.15 11.58
N GLY A 206 32.54 -5.89 12.00
CA GLY A 206 32.63 -4.72 11.11
C GLY A 206 31.30 -4.07 10.78
N ILE A 207 30.15 -4.63 11.20
CA ILE A 207 28.85 -3.96 11.15
C ILE A 207 28.53 -3.37 12.53
N ASP A 208 28.19 -2.08 12.55
CA ASP A 208 27.73 -1.32 13.71
C ASP A 208 26.72 -0.27 13.19
N VAL A 209 25.47 -0.70 13.01
CA VAL A 209 24.39 0.16 12.51
C VAL A 209 24.21 1.43 13.36
N PRO A 210 24.20 1.36 14.71
CA PRO A 210 24.21 2.56 15.55
C PRO A 210 25.43 3.49 15.33
N GLY A 211 26.58 2.92 14.98
CA GLY A 211 27.81 3.62 14.62
C GLY A 211 27.90 4.04 13.14
N GLU A 212 26.82 3.88 12.36
CA GLU A 212 26.75 4.15 10.91
C GLU A 212 27.73 3.32 10.05
N VAL A 213 28.08 2.12 10.50
CA VAL A 213 28.91 1.18 9.74
C VAL A 213 28.05 0.01 9.29
N TYR A 214 27.79 -0.06 7.98
CA TYR A 214 26.78 -0.95 7.41
C TYR A 214 27.35 -2.12 6.59
N GLU A 215 28.67 -2.23 6.44
CA GLU A 215 29.30 -3.28 5.65
C GLU A 215 30.40 -3.96 6.47
N SER A 216 30.38 -5.30 6.46
CA SER A 216 31.37 -6.13 7.14
C SER A 216 32.82 -5.82 6.72
N THR A 217 33.77 -5.98 7.64
CA THR A 217 35.20 -5.78 7.34
C THR A 217 35.81 -6.97 6.61
N ASN A 218 35.31 -8.17 6.84
CA ASN A 218 35.78 -9.41 6.23
C ASN A 218 34.92 -9.85 5.06
N TYR A 219 35.42 -10.75 4.22
CA TYR A 219 34.57 -11.50 3.29
C TYR A 219 34.06 -12.74 4.02
N HIS A 220 32.85 -13.17 3.68
CA HIS A 220 32.18 -14.30 4.27
C HIS A 220 31.98 -15.39 3.23
N GLU A 221 32.47 -16.59 3.53
CA GLU A 221 32.19 -17.80 2.77
C GLU A 221 30.95 -18.48 3.36
N VAL A 222 29.88 -18.52 2.57
CA VAL A 222 28.52 -18.94 2.98
C VAL A 222 28.01 -19.97 1.98
N THR A 223 27.35 -21.02 2.46
CA THR A 223 26.79 -22.08 1.59
C THR A 223 25.29 -22.23 1.81
N GLY A 224 24.55 -22.49 0.73
CA GLY A 224 23.11 -22.73 0.79
C GLY A 224 22.51 -23.02 -0.59
N VAL A 225 21.22 -23.34 -0.61
CA VAL A 225 20.48 -23.74 -1.81
C VAL A 225 19.74 -22.55 -2.40
N VAL A 226 19.90 -22.31 -3.70
CA VAL A 226 19.21 -21.23 -4.42
C VAL A 226 17.70 -21.46 -4.43
N THR A 227 16.93 -20.52 -3.89
CA THR A 227 15.45 -20.60 -3.78
C THR A 227 14.74 -19.74 -4.82
N ALA A 228 15.32 -18.60 -5.21
CA ALA A 228 14.78 -17.73 -6.26
C ALA A 228 15.91 -16.98 -6.98
N ILE A 229 15.70 -16.56 -8.24
CA ILE A 229 16.72 -15.86 -9.04
C ILE A 229 16.10 -14.62 -9.69
N GLN A 230 16.68 -13.45 -9.41
CA GLN A 230 16.38 -12.21 -10.11
C GLN A 230 17.40 -11.98 -11.23
N LYS A 231 16.99 -12.23 -12.48
CA LYS A 231 17.88 -12.13 -13.65
C LYS A 231 18.08 -10.70 -14.16
N THR A 232 17.11 -9.84 -13.90
CA THR A 232 17.08 -8.44 -14.34
C THR A 232 16.71 -7.57 -13.16
N ALA A 233 17.39 -6.45 -12.91
CA ALA A 233 17.03 -5.61 -11.77
C ALA A 233 15.55 -5.17 -11.87
N LEU A 234 14.84 -5.29 -10.75
CA LEU A 234 13.48 -4.81 -10.58
C LEU A 234 13.53 -3.45 -9.89
N GLY A 235 13.55 -2.39 -10.69
CA GLY A 235 13.68 -1.03 -10.19
C GLY A 235 15.03 -0.78 -9.49
N SER A 236 15.02 0.12 -8.52
CA SER A 236 16.22 0.42 -7.71
C SER A 236 16.38 -0.50 -6.51
N ASP A 237 15.32 -1.18 -6.10
CA ASP A 237 15.22 -1.89 -4.82
C ASP A 237 15.65 -3.36 -4.88
N LEU A 238 15.24 -4.14 -5.89
CA LEU A 238 15.70 -5.52 -6.05
C LEU A 238 16.66 -5.64 -7.24
N LYS A 239 17.95 -5.84 -6.94
CA LYS A 239 19.03 -5.93 -7.93
C LYS A 239 19.13 -7.31 -8.58
N VAL A 240 19.99 -7.45 -9.59
CA VAL A 240 20.34 -8.77 -10.14
C VAL A 240 21.02 -9.61 -9.06
N GLY A 241 20.57 -10.85 -8.91
CA GLY A 241 21.02 -11.69 -7.82
C GLY A 241 20.17 -12.95 -7.65
N PHE A 242 20.31 -13.59 -6.51
CA PHE A 242 19.52 -14.76 -6.15
C PHE A 242 19.31 -14.85 -4.64
N PHE A 243 18.20 -15.44 -4.24
CA PHE A 243 17.93 -15.85 -2.86
C PHE A 243 18.49 -17.25 -2.66
N MET A 244 19.09 -17.48 -1.50
CA MET A 244 19.56 -18.80 -1.09
C MET A 244 19.20 -19.07 0.36
N GLN A 245 19.02 -20.34 0.71
CA GLN A 245 18.65 -20.77 2.05
C GLN A 245 19.58 -21.89 2.52
N ALA A 246 20.14 -21.73 3.71
CA ALA A 246 20.95 -22.75 4.36
C ALA A 246 20.06 -23.84 5.00
N PRO A 247 20.61 -25.02 5.33
CA PRO A 247 19.93 -25.96 6.22
C PRO A 247 19.60 -25.28 7.55
N SER A 248 18.39 -25.51 8.06
CA SER A 248 17.95 -24.93 9.33
C SER A 248 18.86 -25.38 10.49
N ASP A 249 19.21 -24.44 11.35
CA ASP A 249 19.93 -24.70 12.60
C ASP A 249 19.01 -25.07 13.78
N GLY A 250 17.69 -25.06 13.54
CA GLY A 250 16.66 -25.35 14.54
C GLY A 250 16.33 -24.18 15.47
N ASN A 251 16.90 -22.99 15.25
CA ASN A 251 16.58 -21.78 15.99
C ASN A 251 15.52 -20.97 15.23
N ALA A 252 14.30 -20.94 15.76
CA ALA A 252 13.21 -20.20 15.13
C ALA A 252 13.38 -18.67 15.15
N LEU A 253 14.34 -18.14 15.92
CA LEU A 253 14.61 -16.69 16.01
C LEU A 253 15.53 -16.17 14.90
N THR A 254 16.15 -17.05 14.12
CA THR A 254 17.11 -16.67 13.06
C THR A 254 16.57 -17.05 11.70
N SER A 255 16.79 -16.19 10.71
CA SER A 255 16.48 -16.53 9.32
C SER A 255 17.51 -17.51 8.74
N ASP A 256 17.01 -18.52 8.03
CA ASP A 256 17.81 -19.46 7.25
C ASP A 256 18.14 -18.93 5.84
N GLY A 257 17.55 -17.81 5.44
CA GLY A 257 17.59 -17.27 4.08
C GLY A 257 18.40 -15.99 3.95
N ILE A 258 18.95 -15.74 2.76
CA ILE A 258 19.67 -14.49 2.46
C ILE A 258 19.63 -14.19 0.96
N PHE A 259 19.59 -12.90 0.63
CA PHE A 259 19.73 -12.43 -0.75
C PHE A 259 21.20 -12.17 -1.10
N VAL A 260 21.61 -12.59 -2.30
CA VAL A 260 22.94 -12.39 -2.87
C VAL A 260 22.84 -11.46 -4.06
N GLU A 261 23.27 -10.21 -3.87
CA GLU A 261 23.36 -9.20 -4.92
C GLU A 261 24.62 -9.45 -5.78
N THR A 262 24.43 -9.98 -6.99
CA THR A 262 25.53 -10.32 -7.90
C THR A 262 25.06 -10.60 -9.33
N ASN A 263 25.93 -10.33 -10.31
CA ASN A 263 25.73 -10.74 -11.70
C ASN A 263 26.25 -12.17 -11.99
N LYS A 264 26.88 -12.85 -11.01
CA LYS A 264 27.48 -14.19 -11.17
C LYS A 264 26.42 -15.30 -11.05
N ILE A 265 25.45 -15.29 -11.95
CA ILE A 265 24.26 -16.17 -11.92
C ILE A 265 24.17 -17.13 -13.11
N THR A 266 25.22 -17.22 -13.94
CA THR A 266 25.18 -17.92 -15.24
C THR A 266 25.08 -19.44 -15.13
N ASP A 267 25.62 -20.04 -14.06
CA ASP A 267 25.74 -21.50 -13.92
C ASP A 267 24.92 -22.08 -12.75
N ILE A 268 23.91 -21.34 -12.28
CA ILE A 268 23.06 -21.73 -11.15
C ILE A 268 21.59 -21.76 -11.56
N THR A 269 20.83 -22.66 -10.96
CA THR A 269 19.37 -22.75 -11.10
C THR A 269 18.73 -22.83 -9.72
N VAL A 270 17.42 -22.60 -9.62
CA VAL A 270 16.68 -22.91 -8.39
C VAL A 270 16.93 -24.39 -8.03
N GLY A 271 17.26 -24.63 -6.76
CA GLY A 271 17.68 -25.92 -6.22
C GLY A 271 19.19 -26.18 -6.24
N SER A 272 20.01 -25.34 -6.88
CA SER A 272 21.47 -25.47 -6.84
C SER A 272 22.03 -25.09 -5.48
N GLU A 273 22.84 -25.97 -4.88
CA GLU A 273 23.65 -25.63 -3.72
C GLU A 273 24.91 -24.88 -4.16
N VAL A 274 25.11 -23.68 -3.61
CA VAL A 274 26.20 -22.77 -3.98
C VAL A 274 26.98 -22.36 -2.74
N THR A 275 28.28 -22.18 -2.91
CA THR A 275 29.17 -21.49 -1.97
C THR A 275 29.47 -20.10 -2.52
N VAL A 276 29.21 -19.08 -1.71
CA VAL A 276 29.37 -17.66 -2.05
C VAL A 276 30.44 -17.06 -1.15
N VAL A 277 31.39 -16.33 -1.74
CA VAL A 277 32.33 -15.49 -1.00
C VAL A 277 31.97 -14.03 -1.26
N ALA A 278 31.44 -13.34 -0.26
CA ALA A 278 30.87 -11.99 -0.41
C ALA A 278 31.02 -11.14 0.86
N LYS A 279 30.71 -9.85 0.78
CA LYS A 279 30.55 -8.96 1.94
C LYS A 279 29.12 -9.07 2.46
N VAL A 280 28.95 -9.00 3.78
CA VAL A 280 27.64 -8.73 4.40
C VAL A 280 27.41 -7.23 4.43
N LYS A 281 26.20 -6.80 4.07
CA LYS A 281 25.76 -5.40 4.14
C LYS A 281 24.34 -5.29 4.72
N GLU A 282 24.17 -4.32 5.61
CA GLU A 282 22.90 -3.76 6.06
C GLU A 282 22.50 -2.61 5.14
N ASP A 283 21.42 -2.76 4.38
CA ASP A 283 20.99 -1.72 3.44
C ASP A 283 19.56 -1.32 3.76
N TRP A 284 19.43 -0.25 4.57
CA TRP A 284 18.12 0.26 5.03
C TRP A 284 17.29 -0.77 5.82
N GLY A 285 17.94 -1.65 6.59
CA GLY A 285 17.27 -2.70 7.36
C GLY A 285 17.16 -4.03 6.61
N TRP A 286 17.69 -4.13 5.39
CA TRP A 286 17.81 -5.40 4.68
C TRP A 286 19.21 -5.99 4.81
N THR A 287 19.32 -7.19 5.40
CA THR A 287 20.57 -7.97 5.47
C THR A 287 20.81 -8.73 4.17
N LYS A 288 21.94 -8.46 3.49
CA LYS A 288 22.27 -9.15 2.22
C LYS A 288 23.76 -9.36 2.00
N LEU A 289 24.07 -10.26 1.07
CA LEU A 289 25.42 -10.44 0.54
C LEU A 289 25.64 -9.55 -0.69
N VAL A 290 26.70 -8.74 -0.65
CA VAL A 290 27.10 -7.83 -1.74
C VAL A 290 28.56 -8.05 -2.12
N ASN A 291 29.03 -7.42 -3.20
CA ASN A 291 30.44 -7.47 -3.62
C ASN A 291 30.96 -8.91 -3.77
N ALA A 292 30.13 -9.81 -4.31
CA ALA A 292 30.45 -11.23 -4.38
C ALA A 292 31.74 -11.49 -5.19
N TYR A 293 32.79 -11.93 -4.50
CA TYR A 293 34.06 -12.34 -5.07
C TYR A 293 33.91 -13.64 -5.87
N SER A 294 33.15 -14.62 -5.37
CA SER A 294 32.87 -15.86 -6.10
C SER A 294 31.48 -16.40 -5.77
N VAL A 295 30.87 -17.07 -6.74
CA VAL A 295 29.70 -17.92 -6.59
C VAL A 295 30.05 -19.24 -7.26
N THR A 296 30.09 -20.32 -6.50
CA THR A 296 30.51 -21.63 -6.99
C THR A 296 29.43 -22.64 -6.68
N LYS A 297 28.84 -23.24 -7.74
CA LYS A 297 27.94 -24.39 -7.59
C LYS A 297 28.73 -25.58 -7.06
N THR A 298 28.21 -26.23 -6.03
CA THR A 298 28.80 -27.44 -5.45
C THR A 298 28.53 -28.68 -6.32
N ASP A 299 29.21 -29.79 -6.03
CA ASP A 299 28.95 -31.08 -6.68
C ASP A 299 27.66 -31.78 -6.16
N SER A 300 26.96 -31.17 -5.20
CA SER A 300 25.70 -31.67 -4.67
C SER A 300 24.62 -31.69 -5.75
N ALA A 301 23.73 -32.70 -5.68
CA ALA A 301 22.60 -32.75 -6.59
C ALA A 301 21.64 -31.58 -6.31
N ASP A 302 21.09 -31.00 -7.37
CA ASP A 302 20.07 -29.95 -7.24
C ASP A 302 18.87 -30.49 -6.43
N SER A 303 18.44 -29.73 -5.42
CA SER A 303 17.36 -30.09 -4.51
C SER A 303 16.47 -28.88 -4.29
N VAL A 304 15.21 -28.95 -4.71
CA VAL A 304 14.22 -27.90 -4.44
C VAL A 304 13.79 -27.99 -2.98
N LEU A 305 13.92 -26.89 -2.24
CA LEU A 305 13.48 -26.83 -0.84
C LEU A 305 11.96 -26.73 -0.75
N THR A 306 11.40 -27.25 0.33
CA THR A 306 10.01 -26.99 0.70
C THR A 306 9.91 -25.64 1.38
N ALA A 307 8.93 -24.82 0.99
CA ALA A 307 8.69 -23.52 1.60
C ALA A 307 8.31 -23.67 3.08
N THR A 308 8.90 -22.83 3.94
CA THR A 308 8.61 -22.80 5.38
C THR A 308 7.29 -22.07 5.65
N PRO A 309 6.30 -22.69 6.32
CA PRO A 309 5.07 -21.98 6.66
C PRO A 309 5.35 -20.75 7.53
N LEU A 310 4.80 -19.59 7.17
CA LEU A 310 4.91 -18.38 7.98
C LEU A 310 4.05 -18.53 9.24
N ARG A 311 4.67 -18.44 10.41
CA ARG A 311 4.01 -18.54 11.71
C ARG A 311 4.52 -17.43 12.64
N VAL A 312 3.60 -16.79 13.36
CA VAL A 312 3.94 -15.88 14.45
C VAL A 312 4.38 -16.70 15.65
N LEU A 313 5.48 -16.35 16.29
CA LEU A 313 5.89 -16.96 17.55
C LEU A 313 5.39 -16.14 18.72
N GLU A 314 5.19 -16.82 19.85
CA GLU A 314 4.94 -16.15 21.14
C GLU A 314 6.05 -15.14 21.47
N SER A 315 7.30 -15.39 21.06
CA SER A 315 8.42 -14.49 21.31
C SER A 315 8.48 -13.26 20.41
N ASP A 316 7.69 -13.20 19.34
CA ASP A 316 7.75 -12.10 18.38
C ASP A 316 7.11 -10.85 19.02
N GLU A 317 7.85 -9.73 19.02
CA GLU A 317 7.36 -8.49 19.66
C GLU A 317 6.19 -7.89 18.87
N ASP A 318 6.28 -7.97 17.55
CA ASP A 318 5.33 -7.46 16.57
C ASP A 318 5.35 -8.35 15.31
N PHE A 319 4.42 -8.15 14.37
CA PHE A 319 4.38 -8.98 13.17
C PHE A 319 5.55 -8.68 12.23
N ASP A 320 6.06 -7.44 12.21
CA ASP A 320 7.29 -7.11 11.49
C ASP A 320 8.46 -7.99 11.94
N PHE A 321 8.60 -8.29 13.24
CA PHE A 321 9.64 -9.18 13.73
C PHE A 321 9.42 -10.64 13.28
N THR A 322 8.15 -11.05 13.10
CA THR A 322 7.84 -12.33 12.44
C THR A 322 8.39 -12.34 11.02
N LEU A 323 8.31 -11.24 10.28
CA LEU A 323 8.83 -11.15 8.92
C LEU A 323 10.37 -11.07 8.90
N GLU A 324 10.97 -10.36 9.86
CA GLU A 324 12.42 -10.24 10.04
C GLU A 324 13.11 -11.60 10.19
N ARG A 325 12.61 -12.45 11.09
CA ARG A 325 13.18 -13.80 11.29
C ARG A 325 12.95 -14.75 10.11
N HIS A 326 12.25 -14.31 9.06
CA HIS A 326 12.13 -15.01 7.78
C HIS A 326 12.74 -14.26 6.61
N GLU A 327 13.49 -13.16 6.84
CA GLU A 327 14.09 -12.36 5.79
C GLU A 327 14.97 -13.21 4.86
N GLY A 328 14.70 -13.18 3.55
CA GLY A 328 15.42 -13.96 2.55
C GLY A 328 15.01 -15.43 2.44
N MET A 329 14.16 -15.95 3.34
CA MET A 329 13.69 -17.34 3.31
C MET A 329 12.62 -17.57 2.24
N LEU A 330 12.57 -18.79 1.72
CA LEU A 330 11.43 -19.30 0.97
C LEU A 330 10.31 -19.69 1.95
N VAL A 331 9.25 -18.89 1.99
CA VAL A 331 8.11 -19.05 2.89
C VAL A 331 6.82 -19.39 2.17
N LYS A 332 5.88 -19.98 2.92
CA LYS A 332 4.53 -20.32 2.47
C LYS A 332 3.50 -19.55 3.28
N PHE A 333 2.55 -18.90 2.60
CA PHE A 333 1.29 -18.47 3.22
C PHE A 333 0.25 -19.57 3.01
N ASP A 334 -0.28 -20.08 4.12
CA ASP A 334 -1.43 -20.98 4.16
C ASP A 334 -2.53 -20.38 5.04
N LYS A 335 -3.66 -21.08 5.15
CA LYS A 335 -4.79 -20.61 5.99
C LYS A 335 -4.40 -20.24 7.42
N GLU A 336 -3.43 -20.94 8.01
CA GLU A 336 -2.98 -20.68 9.38
C GLU A 336 -2.11 -19.42 9.49
N SER A 337 -1.45 -19.01 8.39
CA SER A 337 -0.80 -17.70 8.32
C SER A 337 -1.79 -16.54 8.34
N ASP A 338 -3.08 -16.77 8.03
CA ASP A 338 -4.17 -15.78 8.00
C ASP A 338 -3.80 -14.46 7.31
N MET A 339 -3.16 -14.55 6.13
CA MET A 339 -2.79 -13.38 5.34
C MET A 339 -3.97 -12.93 4.47
N ARG A 340 -4.63 -11.85 4.87
CA ARG A 340 -5.84 -11.33 4.23
C ARG A 340 -5.53 -10.21 3.25
N ILE A 341 -6.14 -10.19 2.08
CA ILE A 341 -5.96 -9.10 1.12
C ILE A 341 -6.54 -7.80 1.68
N SER A 342 -5.69 -6.77 1.80
CA SER A 342 -6.05 -5.40 2.21
C SER A 342 -6.02 -4.42 1.04
N ARG A 343 -5.14 -4.65 0.06
CA ARG A 343 -5.16 -4.01 -1.26
C ARG A 343 -5.05 -5.11 -2.30
N THR A 344 -5.94 -5.11 -3.29
CA THR A 344 -5.80 -5.97 -4.48
C THR A 344 -4.60 -5.54 -5.32
N PHE A 345 -4.54 -5.91 -6.60
CA PHE A 345 -3.41 -5.53 -7.45
C PHE A 345 -3.50 -4.06 -7.90
N GLY A 346 -2.68 -3.19 -7.32
CA GLY A 346 -2.72 -1.73 -7.52
C GLY A 346 -1.33 -1.08 -7.47
N PHE A 347 -1.25 0.18 -7.89
CA PHE A 347 0.02 0.89 -8.05
C PHE A 347 0.64 1.28 -6.70
N ASP A 348 1.87 0.84 -6.47
CA ASP A 348 2.72 1.23 -5.36
C ASP A 348 3.66 2.37 -5.79
N PHE A 349 3.55 3.50 -5.11
CA PHE A 349 4.27 4.72 -5.43
C PHE A 349 5.76 4.69 -5.05
N GLY A 350 6.18 3.81 -4.14
CA GLY A 350 7.59 3.69 -3.75
C GLY A 350 8.43 3.14 -4.91
N PRO A 351 8.34 1.83 -5.19
CA PRO A 351 8.97 1.22 -6.35
C PRO A 351 8.37 1.57 -7.72
N LYS A 352 7.20 2.23 -7.79
CA LYS A 352 6.50 2.61 -9.04
C LYS A 352 6.09 1.42 -9.92
N ARG A 353 5.42 0.44 -9.31
CA ARG A 353 4.87 -0.75 -9.98
C ARG A 353 3.62 -1.24 -9.26
N ASN A 354 2.82 -2.07 -9.92
CA ASN A 354 1.65 -2.68 -9.33
C ASN A 354 2.03 -3.92 -8.52
N ASN A 355 1.41 -4.06 -7.35
CA ASN A 355 1.56 -5.17 -6.42
C ASN A 355 0.28 -5.33 -5.59
N MET A 356 0.23 -6.34 -4.73
CA MET A 356 -0.86 -6.60 -3.80
C MET A 356 -0.39 -6.34 -2.36
N VAL A 357 -1.28 -6.01 -1.43
CA VAL A 357 -0.95 -5.91 0.01
C VAL A 357 -1.85 -6.85 0.79
N VAL A 358 -1.23 -7.63 1.66
CA VAL A 358 -1.94 -8.49 2.60
C VAL A 358 -1.58 -8.12 4.04
N SER A 359 -2.48 -8.39 4.97
CA SER A 359 -2.31 -8.11 6.40
C SER A 359 -2.66 -9.35 7.23
N ASN A 360 -1.89 -9.59 8.29
CA ASN A 360 -2.05 -10.75 9.15
C ASN A 360 -3.26 -10.61 10.08
N GLY A 361 -4.16 -11.61 10.03
CA GLY A 361 -5.31 -11.74 10.92
C GLY A 361 -6.49 -10.81 10.63
N GLN A 362 -6.32 -9.79 9.76
CA GLN A 362 -7.35 -8.79 9.50
C GLN A 362 -7.14 -8.07 8.16
N VAL A 363 -8.20 -7.44 7.64
CA VAL A 363 -8.09 -6.38 6.64
C VAL A 363 -7.73 -5.08 7.37
N ASN A 364 -6.88 -4.25 6.77
CA ASN A 364 -6.52 -2.95 7.34
C ASN A 364 -7.73 -2.00 7.32
N LEU A 365 -8.12 -1.51 8.49
CA LEU A 365 -9.23 -0.55 8.63
C LEU A 365 -8.69 0.87 8.70
N HIS A 366 -9.36 1.82 8.05
CA HIS A 366 -9.00 3.22 8.19
C HIS A 366 -9.06 3.64 9.68
N PRO A 367 -8.05 4.36 10.21
CA PRO A 367 -7.95 4.67 11.65
C PRO A 367 -9.20 5.33 12.24
N ASN A 368 -9.83 6.24 11.48
CA ASN A 368 -11.04 6.95 11.91
C ASN A 368 -12.36 6.20 11.60
N GLN A 369 -12.31 4.98 11.08
CA GLN A 369 -13.52 4.16 10.90
C GLN A 369 -14.09 3.76 12.26
N ASN A 370 -13.24 3.37 13.22
CA ASN A 370 -13.65 2.89 14.55
C ASN A 370 -13.24 3.80 15.71
N ASN A 371 -12.30 4.72 15.46
CA ASN A 371 -11.72 5.58 16.50
C ASN A 371 -12.01 7.05 16.20
N ALA A 372 -12.10 7.86 17.25
CA ALA A 372 -12.18 9.31 17.06
C ALA A 372 -10.84 9.85 16.52
N PRO A 373 -10.88 10.91 15.68
CA PRO A 373 -9.69 11.57 15.18
C PRO A 373 -8.76 12.05 16.30
N ALA A 374 -7.48 12.20 15.97
CA ALA A 374 -6.57 12.94 16.85
C ALA A 374 -6.95 14.43 16.89
N VAL A 375 -6.49 15.15 17.91
CA VAL A 375 -6.81 16.58 18.08
C VAL A 375 -6.21 17.45 16.96
N HIS A 376 -7.02 18.35 16.40
CA HIS A 376 -6.68 19.26 15.28
C HIS A 376 -5.48 20.20 15.49
N ASP A 377 -5.02 20.39 16.74
CA ASP A 377 -4.05 21.44 17.10
C ASP A 377 -2.66 20.88 17.44
N TYR A 378 -2.29 19.74 16.84
CA TYR A 378 -0.98 19.14 17.10
C TYR A 378 0.14 19.92 16.39
N ASP A 379 0.85 20.70 17.20
CA ASP A 379 2.10 21.32 16.84
C ASP A 379 3.20 20.26 16.66
N LEU A 380 3.49 19.89 15.41
CA LEU A 380 4.55 18.96 15.02
C LEU A 380 5.97 19.32 15.53
N ARG A 381 6.13 20.42 16.29
CA ARG A 381 7.39 20.87 16.88
C ARG A 381 8.05 19.89 17.86
N GLU A 382 7.31 18.94 18.45
CA GLU A 382 7.87 17.97 19.42
C GLU A 382 7.98 16.53 18.87
N GLY A 383 7.40 16.19 17.71
CA GLY A 383 7.55 14.86 17.08
C GLY A 383 7.07 13.67 17.93
N ILE A 384 6.22 13.89 18.93
CA ILE A 384 5.62 12.83 19.76
C ILE A 384 4.14 12.73 19.39
N LEU A 385 3.81 11.85 18.44
CA LEU A 385 2.42 11.57 18.11
C LEU A 385 1.66 11.18 19.40
N PRO A 386 0.48 11.76 19.64
CA PRO A 386 -0.31 11.40 20.79
C PRO A 386 -0.72 9.92 20.69
N ASP A 387 -0.68 9.20 21.80
CA ASP A 387 -1.08 7.79 21.91
C ASP A 387 -2.63 7.67 21.85
N THR A 388 -3.21 8.05 20.70
CA THR A 388 -4.65 7.93 20.42
C THR A 388 -4.98 6.55 19.85
N ASP A 389 -6.23 6.12 19.97
CA ASP A 389 -6.67 4.86 19.35
C ASP A 389 -6.51 4.88 17.82
N ALA A 390 -6.71 6.04 17.18
CA ALA A 390 -6.51 6.21 15.74
C ALA A 390 -5.05 6.00 15.33
N GLU A 391 -4.07 6.57 16.06
CA GLU A 391 -2.66 6.38 15.74
C GLU A 391 -2.22 4.92 15.99
N ARG A 392 -2.69 4.31 17.09
CA ARG A 392 -2.47 2.87 17.34
C ARG A 392 -3.02 1.98 16.23
N GLN A 393 -4.16 2.34 15.62
CA GLN A 393 -4.68 1.61 14.47
C GLN A 393 -3.78 1.77 13.24
N THR A 394 -3.25 2.97 12.98
CA THR A 394 -2.27 3.18 11.90
C THR A 394 -1.01 2.35 12.11
N ASP A 395 -0.46 2.33 13.32
CA ASP A 395 0.72 1.52 13.66
C ASP A 395 0.41 0.02 13.49
N CYS A 396 -0.75 -0.44 13.96
CA CYS A 396 -1.21 -1.82 13.80
C CYS A 396 -1.39 -2.24 12.33
N ASN A 397 -1.94 -1.35 11.48
CA ASN A 397 -2.08 -1.58 10.04
C ASN A 397 -0.72 -1.71 9.34
N GLN A 398 0.27 -0.93 9.79
CA GLN A 398 1.62 -0.96 9.22
C GLN A 398 2.41 -2.18 9.70
N ASP A 399 2.32 -2.54 10.98
CA ASP A 399 3.01 -3.72 11.53
C ASP A 399 2.55 -5.03 10.90
N LYS A 400 1.26 -5.16 10.62
CA LYS A 400 0.69 -6.45 10.17
C LYS A 400 0.79 -6.70 8.68
N ARG A 401 1.27 -5.74 7.88
CA ARG A 401 1.17 -5.83 6.42
C ARG A 401 2.45 -6.30 5.75
N ILE A 402 2.29 -6.93 4.59
CA ILE A 402 3.38 -7.27 3.67
C ILE A 402 2.93 -7.05 2.23
N VAL A 403 3.85 -6.55 1.40
CA VAL A 403 3.61 -6.32 -0.03
C VAL A 403 3.90 -7.58 -0.83
N VAL A 404 2.90 -8.11 -1.55
CA VAL A 404 3.05 -9.29 -2.42
C VAL A 404 3.45 -8.85 -3.83
N GLU A 405 4.64 -9.28 -4.24
CA GLU A 405 5.39 -8.81 -5.41
C GLU A 405 5.54 -9.86 -6.51
N SER A 406 5.82 -9.36 -7.71
CA SER A 406 6.29 -10.17 -8.85
C SER A 406 7.79 -9.96 -9.07
N PHE A 407 8.47 -10.95 -9.65
CA PHE A 407 9.86 -10.80 -10.15
C PHE A 407 9.96 -9.93 -11.42
N GLU A 408 8.82 -9.46 -11.94
CA GLU A 408 8.67 -8.60 -13.11
C GLU A 408 7.94 -7.30 -12.75
N ALA A 409 8.37 -6.18 -13.34
CA ALA A 409 7.75 -4.89 -13.12
C ALA A 409 6.47 -4.73 -13.93
N VAL A 410 5.33 -4.64 -13.25
CA VAL A 410 4.05 -4.32 -13.87
C VAL A 410 3.72 -2.85 -13.62
N THR A 411 4.02 -1.96 -14.57
CA THR A 411 3.82 -0.49 -14.37
C THR A 411 2.38 -0.05 -14.56
N LYS A 412 1.58 -0.85 -15.25
CA LYS A 412 0.13 -0.72 -15.38
C LYS A 412 -0.47 -2.11 -15.26
N GLY A 413 -1.64 -2.21 -14.64
CA GLY A 413 -2.25 -3.47 -14.24
C GLY A 413 -2.85 -4.26 -15.41
N THR A 414 -2.08 -4.53 -16.45
CA THR A 414 -2.53 -5.28 -17.62
C THR A 414 -2.73 -6.76 -17.30
N HIS A 415 -2.02 -7.28 -16.29
CA HIS A 415 -2.09 -8.67 -15.83
C HIS A 415 -1.45 -8.81 -14.42
N ILE A 416 -1.57 -10.00 -13.83
CA ILE A 416 -0.90 -10.39 -12.58
C ILE A 416 0.08 -11.55 -12.91
N PRO A 417 1.42 -11.33 -12.90
CA PRO A 417 2.40 -12.30 -13.40
C PRO A 417 2.33 -13.69 -12.73
N TRP A 418 2.09 -13.71 -11.42
CA TRP A 418 1.99 -14.95 -10.65
C TRP A 418 0.59 -15.58 -10.68
N TYR A 419 -0.42 -14.91 -11.27
CA TYR A 419 -1.77 -15.44 -11.50
C TYR A 419 -2.19 -15.31 -12.98
N PRO A 420 -1.65 -16.13 -13.89
CA PRO A 420 -1.88 -16.02 -15.33
C PRO A 420 -3.34 -16.22 -15.77
N GLU A 421 -4.13 -16.94 -14.98
CA GLU A 421 -5.56 -17.17 -15.25
C GLU A 421 -6.45 -16.03 -14.73
N PHE A 422 -5.90 -15.02 -14.05
CA PHE A 422 -6.65 -13.86 -13.57
C PHE A 422 -7.47 -13.23 -14.70
N GLY A 423 -8.77 -13.01 -14.45
CA GLY A 423 -9.68 -12.44 -15.43
C GLY A 423 -9.86 -13.30 -16.69
N SER A 424 -9.49 -14.58 -16.66
CA SER A 424 -9.77 -15.50 -17.76
C SER A 424 -11.28 -15.69 -17.90
N ASP A 425 -11.74 -15.90 -19.14
CA ASP A 425 -13.13 -16.09 -19.48
C ASP A 425 -13.63 -17.48 -19.04
N SER A 426 -13.75 -17.64 -17.73
CA SER A 426 -14.64 -18.62 -17.14
C SER A 426 -16.05 -18.04 -17.26
N ALA A 427 -16.65 -18.04 -18.46
CA ALA A 427 -17.94 -17.44 -18.76
C ALA A 427 -19.06 -17.95 -17.83
N VAL A 428 -19.14 -17.42 -16.60
CA VAL A 428 -20.20 -17.72 -15.65
C VAL A 428 -21.37 -16.86 -16.09
N PRO A 429 -22.46 -17.47 -16.58
CA PRO A 429 -23.62 -16.72 -17.00
C PRO A 429 -24.23 -16.05 -15.76
N ILE A 430 -24.38 -14.74 -15.81
CA ILE A 430 -25.25 -13.99 -14.90
C ILE A 430 -26.70 -14.21 -15.39
N PRO A 431 -27.71 -14.20 -14.51
CA PRO A 431 -29.11 -14.42 -14.90
C PRO A 431 -29.62 -13.57 -16.08
N ASP A 432 -28.99 -12.43 -16.35
CA ASP A 432 -29.31 -11.52 -17.46
C ASP A 432 -28.65 -11.89 -18.80
N GLY A 433 -27.89 -12.99 -18.85
CA GLY A 433 -27.20 -13.50 -20.04
C GLY A 433 -25.82 -12.91 -20.29
N THR A 434 -25.31 -12.03 -19.41
CA THR A 434 -23.90 -11.59 -19.44
C THR A 434 -22.96 -12.61 -18.82
N THR A 435 -21.66 -12.41 -18.97
CA THR A 435 -20.62 -13.27 -18.40
C THR A 435 -19.77 -12.49 -17.40
N THR A 436 -19.28 -13.21 -16.39
CA THR A 436 -18.25 -12.76 -15.46
C THR A 436 -17.11 -13.79 -15.41
N THR A 437 -16.22 -13.68 -14.42
CA THR A 437 -15.11 -14.61 -14.19
C THR A 437 -15.13 -15.15 -12.75
N GLU A 438 -14.62 -16.37 -12.56
CA GLU A 438 -14.29 -16.95 -11.24
C GLU A 438 -12.82 -16.73 -10.85
N ASP A 439 -12.02 -16.15 -11.76
CA ASP A 439 -10.60 -15.89 -11.56
C ASP A 439 -10.37 -14.44 -11.14
N TYR A 440 -10.90 -14.11 -9.96
CA TYR A 440 -10.83 -12.79 -9.35
C TYR A 440 -10.10 -12.82 -8.00
N VAL A 441 -9.58 -11.65 -7.62
CA VAL A 441 -9.01 -11.37 -6.30
C VAL A 441 -9.83 -10.26 -5.65
N ARG A 442 -10.13 -10.40 -4.36
CA ARG A 442 -10.92 -9.44 -3.60
C ARG A 442 -10.31 -9.13 -2.24
N ILE A 443 -10.54 -7.92 -1.75
CA ILE A 443 -10.25 -7.56 -0.36
C ILE A 443 -10.98 -8.54 0.56
N GLY A 444 -10.28 -9.02 1.59
CA GLY A 444 -10.79 -10.01 2.55
C GLY A 444 -10.44 -11.47 2.20
N ASP A 445 -10.06 -11.79 0.96
CA ASP A 445 -9.62 -13.15 0.61
C ASP A 445 -8.39 -13.54 1.46
N VAL A 446 -8.38 -14.77 1.97
CA VAL A 446 -7.23 -15.33 2.70
C VAL A 446 -6.35 -16.11 1.73
N LEU A 447 -5.05 -15.81 1.72
CA LEU A 447 -4.11 -16.53 0.86
C LEU A 447 -3.84 -17.94 1.39
N ASP A 448 -3.96 -18.95 0.52
CA ASP A 448 -3.69 -20.35 0.84
C ASP A 448 -2.85 -21.04 -0.24
N GLY A 449 -1.62 -21.44 0.09
CA GLY A 449 -0.70 -22.11 -0.84
C GLY A 449 0.15 -21.17 -1.69
N PHE A 450 0.31 -19.91 -1.28
CA PHE A 450 1.30 -19.01 -1.88
C PHE A 450 2.70 -19.37 -1.38
N GLU A 451 3.68 -19.45 -2.28
CA GLU A 451 5.09 -19.67 -1.95
C GLU A 451 5.93 -18.51 -2.52
N GLY A 452 6.91 -18.04 -1.77
CA GLY A 452 7.71 -16.88 -2.18
C GLY A 452 8.83 -16.56 -1.21
N VAL A 453 9.68 -15.62 -1.59
CA VAL A 453 10.81 -15.17 -0.75
C VAL A 453 10.53 -13.83 -0.10
N VAL A 454 10.88 -13.70 1.18
CA VAL A 454 10.73 -12.44 1.94
C VAL A 454 11.95 -11.56 1.71
N SER A 455 11.74 -10.25 1.59
CA SER A 455 12.80 -9.24 1.55
C SER A 455 12.31 -7.93 2.15
N TYR A 456 13.17 -6.92 2.23
CA TYR A 456 12.79 -5.60 2.74
C TYR A 456 13.21 -4.47 1.78
N SER A 457 12.28 -3.58 1.43
CA SER A 457 12.61 -2.36 0.70
C SER A 457 11.52 -1.28 0.77
N TRP A 458 11.94 0.00 0.73
CA TRP A 458 11.06 1.16 0.87
C TRP A 458 10.27 1.18 2.18
N ASP A 459 10.95 0.79 3.28
CA ASP A 459 10.37 0.68 4.62
C ASP A 459 9.21 -0.33 4.72
N GLU A 460 9.21 -1.36 3.86
CA GLU A 460 8.19 -2.41 3.81
C GLU A 460 8.83 -3.78 3.59
N TYR A 461 8.31 -4.79 4.28
CA TYR A 461 8.55 -6.19 3.89
C TYR A 461 7.83 -6.50 2.58
N ARG A 462 8.47 -7.34 1.77
CA ARG A 462 7.98 -7.77 0.46
C ARG A 462 8.08 -9.28 0.32
N PHE A 463 7.05 -9.88 -0.25
CA PHE A 463 6.94 -11.30 -0.54
C PHE A 463 6.90 -11.51 -2.05
N TYR A 464 8.01 -11.98 -2.62
CA TYR A 464 8.13 -12.24 -4.05
C TYR A 464 7.64 -13.64 -4.39
N VAL A 465 6.48 -13.73 -5.06
CA VAL A 465 5.83 -15.00 -5.35
C VAL A 465 6.67 -15.84 -6.31
N THR A 466 6.97 -17.09 -5.92
CA THR A 466 7.79 -18.04 -6.70
C THR A 466 6.97 -19.13 -7.39
N ASN A 467 5.72 -19.35 -6.97
CA ASN A 467 4.80 -20.30 -7.61
C ASN A 467 3.76 -19.60 -8.49
N THR A 468 3.10 -20.39 -9.34
CA THR A 468 1.89 -19.94 -10.03
C THR A 468 0.69 -20.26 -9.17
N VAL A 469 -0.21 -19.30 -9.00
CA VAL A 469 -1.45 -19.45 -8.22
C VAL A 469 -2.68 -19.49 -9.14
N THR A 470 -3.77 -20.01 -8.61
CA THR A 470 -5.10 -20.06 -9.25
C THR A 470 -6.16 -19.57 -8.26
N LYS A 471 -7.43 -19.55 -8.68
CA LYS A 471 -8.56 -19.18 -7.82
C LYS A 471 -8.70 -20.03 -6.55
N ASP A 472 -8.12 -21.23 -6.54
CA ASP A 472 -8.15 -22.17 -5.40
C ASP A 472 -7.19 -21.72 -4.28
N ASN A 473 -6.26 -20.80 -4.57
CA ASN A 473 -5.35 -20.22 -3.59
C ASN A 473 -5.93 -19.02 -2.81
N PHE A 474 -7.20 -18.69 -3.06
CA PHE A 474 -7.91 -17.60 -2.39
C PHE A 474 -9.10 -18.19 -1.63
N ALA A 475 -8.96 -18.33 -0.31
CA ALA A 475 -10.05 -18.78 0.54
C ALA A 475 -10.98 -17.60 0.85
N ARG A 476 -12.23 -17.70 0.36
CA ARG A 476 -13.23 -16.64 0.37
C ARG A 476 -14.20 -16.77 1.55
N GLU A 477 -13.65 -16.87 2.75
CA GLU A 477 -14.43 -16.94 3.98
C GLU A 477 -14.97 -15.53 4.27
N ASP A 478 -16.16 -15.22 3.72
CA ASP A 478 -16.93 -13.96 3.83
C ASP A 478 -16.66 -12.85 2.78
N SER A 479 -15.87 -13.13 1.76
CA SER A 479 -15.56 -12.17 0.66
C SER A 479 -16.22 -12.52 -0.68
N GLU A 480 -17.04 -13.57 -0.75
CA GLU A 480 -17.64 -14.05 -2.01
C GLU A 480 -18.53 -12.99 -2.71
N ARG A 481 -18.49 -13.00 -4.04
CA ARG A 481 -19.40 -12.22 -4.87
C ARG A 481 -20.84 -12.67 -4.67
N THR A 482 -21.75 -11.71 -4.54
CA THR A 482 -23.20 -11.95 -4.59
C THR A 482 -23.79 -11.25 -5.81
N GLN A 483 -24.81 -11.85 -6.43
CA GLN A 483 -25.46 -11.30 -7.63
C GLN A 483 -26.53 -10.25 -7.32
N ALA A 484 -26.94 -10.14 -6.06
CA ALA A 484 -27.83 -9.12 -5.52
C ALA A 484 -27.56 -8.94 -4.01
N PRO A 485 -27.93 -7.81 -3.39
CA PRO A 485 -27.81 -7.63 -1.95
C PRO A 485 -28.61 -8.71 -1.19
N VAL A 486 -28.00 -9.30 -0.16
CA VAL A 486 -28.66 -10.25 0.73
C VAL A 486 -29.27 -9.47 1.91
N LEU A 487 -30.60 -9.39 1.95
CA LEU A 487 -31.35 -8.65 2.98
C LEU A 487 -32.43 -9.54 3.58
N LYS A 488 -32.80 -9.30 4.84
CA LYS A 488 -33.96 -9.95 5.47
C LYS A 488 -35.25 -9.61 4.70
N GLU A 489 -36.12 -10.61 4.52
CA GLU A 489 -37.42 -10.42 3.87
C GLU A 489 -38.41 -9.59 4.70
N GLY A 490 -39.37 -8.94 4.03
CA GLY A 490 -40.53 -8.33 4.68
C GLY A 490 -40.57 -6.80 4.71
N GLY A 491 -39.70 -6.14 3.93
CA GLY A 491 -39.79 -4.71 3.63
C GLY A 491 -40.92 -4.36 2.66
N ASP A 492 -41.52 -3.18 2.85
CA ASP A 492 -42.54 -2.58 1.99
C ASP A 492 -41.93 -1.58 0.97
N LEU A 493 -40.79 -0.97 1.33
CA LEU A 493 -40.08 0.04 0.55
C LEU A 493 -38.57 -0.19 0.66
N ARG A 494 -37.89 -0.27 -0.48
CA ARG A 494 -36.42 -0.35 -0.56
C ARG A 494 -35.83 0.98 -1.01
N VAL A 495 -34.83 1.48 -0.31
CA VAL A 495 -34.10 2.70 -0.66
C VAL A 495 -32.62 2.37 -0.79
N ALA A 496 -31.95 2.92 -1.79
CA ALA A 496 -30.51 2.72 -1.98
C ALA A 496 -29.79 4.03 -2.31
N THR A 497 -28.47 4.01 -2.21
CA THR A 497 -27.60 5.07 -2.71
C THR A 497 -26.39 4.48 -3.42
N PHE A 498 -25.90 5.17 -4.45
CA PHE A 498 -24.79 4.68 -5.25
C PHE A 498 -24.00 5.84 -5.88
N ASN A 499 -22.70 5.95 -5.53
CA ASN A 499 -21.76 6.80 -6.24
C ASN A 499 -21.30 6.05 -7.50
N VAL A 500 -21.54 6.61 -8.69
CA VAL A 500 -21.35 5.91 -9.97
C VAL A 500 -20.07 6.27 -10.73
N LEU A 501 -19.12 6.95 -10.07
CA LEU A 501 -17.79 7.26 -10.60
C LEU A 501 -17.82 8.09 -11.91
N ASN A 502 -18.35 9.30 -11.84
CA ASN A 502 -18.44 10.29 -12.91
C ASN A 502 -19.08 9.75 -14.21
N TYR A 503 -20.38 9.47 -14.17
CA TYR A 503 -21.15 9.10 -15.36
C TYR A 503 -21.45 10.32 -16.24
N PHE A 504 -20.57 10.58 -17.21
CA PHE A 504 -20.60 11.75 -18.10
C PHE A 504 -20.84 11.33 -19.55
N ASN A 505 -21.84 11.94 -20.18
CA ASN A 505 -22.25 11.64 -21.55
C ASN A 505 -22.03 12.80 -22.54
N SER A 506 -21.68 14.01 -22.07
CA SER A 506 -21.46 15.17 -22.96
C SER A 506 -20.42 14.95 -24.06
N PRO A 507 -19.30 14.22 -23.87
CA PRO A 507 -18.37 13.92 -24.97
C PRO A 507 -18.94 12.94 -26.00
N PHE A 508 -20.02 12.24 -25.66
CA PHE A 508 -20.62 11.14 -26.42
C PHE A 508 -22.01 11.51 -26.97
N GLY A 509 -22.26 12.82 -27.14
CA GLY A 509 -23.49 13.34 -27.75
C GLY A 509 -24.52 13.87 -26.77
N GLY A 510 -24.23 13.88 -25.46
CA GLY A 510 -25.09 14.50 -24.45
C GLY A 510 -24.99 16.03 -24.39
N ASP A 511 -25.90 16.64 -23.64
CA ASP A 511 -25.91 18.09 -23.38
C ASP A 511 -24.68 18.55 -22.58
N SER A 512 -24.30 19.83 -22.71
CA SER A 512 -23.21 20.44 -21.93
C SER A 512 -23.57 20.68 -20.45
N ASN A 513 -22.63 20.38 -19.55
CA ASN A 513 -22.65 20.77 -18.14
C ASN A 513 -22.16 22.22 -17.91
N PRO A 514 -22.39 22.84 -16.73
CA PRO A 514 -22.05 24.25 -16.45
C PRO A 514 -20.59 24.65 -16.63
N THR A 515 -19.67 23.69 -16.63
CA THR A 515 -18.22 23.93 -16.63
C THR A 515 -17.55 23.49 -17.93
N ASP A 516 -18.32 22.95 -18.89
CA ASP A 516 -17.83 22.40 -20.16
C ASP A 516 -16.67 21.39 -19.99
N SER A 517 -16.66 20.64 -18.88
CA SER A 517 -15.59 19.69 -18.52
C SER A 517 -16.07 18.24 -18.55
N ASN A 518 -15.18 17.30 -18.89
CA ASN A 518 -15.45 15.87 -18.77
C ASN A 518 -14.60 15.24 -17.66
N ARG A 519 -15.26 14.67 -16.65
CA ARG A 519 -14.61 13.97 -15.53
C ARG A 519 -14.75 12.44 -15.60
N GLY A 520 -15.59 11.94 -16.47
CA GLY A 520 -15.85 10.50 -16.65
C GLY A 520 -14.96 9.83 -17.69
N ALA A 521 -15.56 8.80 -18.32
CA ALA A 521 -15.00 8.02 -19.42
C ALA A 521 -14.34 8.91 -20.51
N LYS A 522 -13.26 8.40 -21.09
CA LYS A 522 -12.48 9.07 -22.16
C LYS A 522 -12.85 8.59 -23.55
N THR A 523 -13.45 7.41 -23.66
CA THR A 523 -13.96 6.86 -24.93
C THR A 523 -15.43 6.43 -24.82
N ASP A 524 -16.13 6.36 -25.95
CA ASP A 524 -17.52 5.89 -25.97
C ASP A 524 -17.62 4.43 -25.49
N ALA A 525 -16.64 3.58 -25.82
CA ALA A 525 -16.61 2.20 -25.34
C ALA A 525 -16.52 2.10 -23.81
N GLU A 526 -15.69 2.92 -23.18
CA GLU A 526 -15.62 3.03 -21.72
C GLU A 526 -16.95 3.52 -21.13
N PHE A 527 -17.58 4.52 -21.74
CA PHE A 527 -18.87 5.07 -21.29
C PHE A 527 -20.01 4.07 -21.39
N GLN A 528 -20.10 3.34 -22.51
CA GLN A 528 -21.10 2.28 -22.69
C GLN A 528 -20.91 1.18 -21.67
N LEU A 529 -19.67 0.71 -21.46
CA LEU A 529 -19.34 -0.31 -20.48
C LEU A 529 -19.68 0.16 -19.06
N GLN A 530 -19.29 1.37 -18.67
CA GLN A 530 -19.64 1.95 -17.37
C GLN A 530 -21.16 1.95 -17.15
N GLY A 531 -21.93 2.45 -18.12
CA GLY A 531 -23.39 2.51 -18.02
C GLY A 531 -24.04 1.14 -17.95
N ASP A 532 -23.49 0.16 -18.67
CA ASP A 532 -23.94 -1.23 -18.68
C ASP A 532 -23.73 -1.91 -17.31
N LYS A 533 -22.59 -1.66 -16.65
CA LYS A 533 -22.34 -2.18 -15.30
C LYS A 533 -23.25 -1.53 -14.26
N ILE A 534 -23.37 -0.20 -14.28
CA ILE A 534 -24.23 0.57 -13.35
C ILE A 534 -25.70 0.14 -13.49
N ALA A 535 -26.21 0.03 -14.72
CA ALA A 535 -27.60 -0.35 -14.95
C ALA A 535 -27.93 -1.73 -14.34
N ARG A 536 -27.02 -2.70 -14.50
CA ARG A 536 -27.17 -4.04 -13.91
C ARG A 536 -27.12 -4.03 -12.39
N ALA A 537 -26.21 -3.27 -11.81
CA ALA A 537 -26.14 -3.10 -10.36
C ALA A 537 -27.45 -2.49 -9.80
N ILE A 538 -28.02 -1.47 -10.46
CA ILE A 538 -29.30 -0.87 -10.03
C ILE A 538 -30.47 -1.86 -10.14
N ILE A 539 -30.51 -2.69 -11.19
CA ILE A 539 -31.52 -3.73 -11.35
C ILE A 539 -31.40 -4.80 -10.26
N ALA A 540 -30.18 -5.21 -9.93
CA ALA A 540 -29.91 -6.21 -8.89
C ALA A 540 -30.23 -5.69 -7.48
N VAL A 541 -29.91 -4.43 -7.19
CA VAL A 541 -30.33 -3.76 -5.93
C VAL A 541 -31.85 -3.72 -5.82
N ASN A 542 -32.53 -3.46 -6.94
CA ASN A 542 -33.99 -3.45 -7.07
C ASN A 542 -34.69 -2.50 -6.08
N ALA A 543 -34.12 -1.32 -5.85
CA ALA A 543 -34.68 -0.33 -4.92
C ALA A 543 -35.84 0.44 -5.55
N ASP A 544 -36.77 0.91 -4.70
CA ASP A 544 -37.89 1.74 -5.12
C ASP A 544 -37.49 3.22 -5.26
N ILE A 545 -36.47 3.65 -4.52
CA ILE A 545 -35.82 4.98 -4.59
C ILE A 545 -34.31 4.77 -4.57
N VAL A 546 -33.57 5.41 -5.49
CA VAL A 546 -32.10 5.39 -5.53
C VAL A 546 -31.56 6.82 -5.58
N GLY A 547 -30.72 7.18 -4.61
CA GLY A 547 -29.90 8.40 -4.65
C GLY A 547 -28.57 8.17 -5.35
N LEU A 548 -28.33 8.90 -6.44
CA LEU A 548 -27.13 8.77 -7.27
C LEU A 548 -26.21 9.98 -7.06
N MET A 549 -24.92 9.70 -6.89
CA MET A 549 -23.87 10.71 -6.90
C MET A 549 -23.00 10.54 -8.15
N GLU A 550 -22.35 11.61 -8.56
CA GLU A 550 -21.46 11.60 -9.74
C GLU A 550 -22.14 11.37 -11.08
N ILE A 551 -23.39 11.84 -11.22
CA ILE A 551 -24.03 12.02 -12.52
C ILE A 551 -23.59 13.37 -13.10
N GLU A 552 -23.33 13.45 -14.39
CA GLU A 552 -23.05 14.74 -15.03
C GLU A 552 -24.25 15.72 -14.88
N ASN A 553 -23.93 16.96 -14.51
CA ASN A 553 -24.90 18.03 -14.32
C ASN A 553 -25.26 18.69 -15.66
N ASN A 554 -25.79 17.94 -16.63
CA ASN A 554 -26.18 18.50 -17.93
C ASN A 554 -27.70 18.65 -18.11
N GLY A 555 -28.43 18.63 -17.00
CA GLY A 555 -29.86 18.90 -16.92
C GLY A 555 -30.73 17.66 -16.93
N PHE A 556 -31.98 17.84 -17.35
CA PHE A 556 -33.05 16.84 -17.21
C PHE A 556 -33.72 16.48 -18.55
N GLY A 557 -33.14 16.94 -19.67
CA GLY A 557 -33.64 16.65 -21.02
C GLY A 557 -33.33 15.22 -21.46
N GLU A 558 -33.85 14.83 -22.62
CA GLU A 558 -33.65 13.49 -23.21
C GLU A 558 -32.16 13.15 -23.43
N ASP A 559 -31.33 14.16 -23.68
CA ASP A 559 -29.88 14.02 -23.92
C ASP A 559 -29.03 14.14 -22.64
N SER A 560 -29.66 14.24 -21.46
CA SER A 560 -28.95 14.31 -20.18
C SER A 560 -28.39 12.96 -19.73
N ALA A 561 -27.35 12.97 -18.89
CA ALA A 561 -26.73 11.75 -18.37
C ALA A 561 -27.70 10.92 -17.53
N VAL A 562 -28.56 11.57 -16.72
CA VAL A 562 -29.58 10.88 -15.92
C VAL A 562 -30.64 10.23 -16.80
N ALA A 563 -31.10 10.91 -17.86
CA ALA A 563 -32.08 10.35 -18.79
C ALA A 563 -31.49 9.16 -19.55
N HIS A 564 -30.23 9.26 -20.00
CA HIS A 564 -29.53 8.17 -20.66
C HIS A 564 -29.38 6.94 -19.76
N LEU A 565 -28.98 7.13 -18.50
CA LEU A 565 -28.84 6.02 -17.54
C LEU A 565 -30.19 5.35 -17.25
N VAL A 566 -31.25 6.14 -17.02
CA VAL A 566 -32.61 5.60 -16.79
C VAL A 566 -33.13 4.85 -18.01
N ALA A 567 -32.86 5.33 -19.22
CA ALA A 567 -33.20 4.61 -20.44
C ALA A 567 -32.47 3.26 -20.52
N LYS A 568 -31.16 3.22 -20.20
CA LYS A 568 -30.40 1.95 -20.12
C LYS A 568 -31.00 0.98 -19.11
N ILE A 569 -31.34 1.46 -17.91
CA ILE A 569 -31.97 0.64 -16.85
C ILE A 569 -33.31 0.08 -17.33
N ASN A 570 -34.21 0.93 -17.82
CA ASN A 570 -35.56 0.54 -18.21
C ASN A 570 -35.58 -0.40 -19.42
N ASN A 571 -34.60 -0.30 -20.33
CA ASN A 571 -34.44 -1.23 -21.46
C ASN A 571 -34.12 -2.67 -21.02
N LEU A 572 -33.68 -2.87 -19.78
CA LEU A 572 -33.41 -4.19 -19.19
C LEU A 572 -34.57 -4.69 -18.30
N ILE A 573 -35.66 -3.92 -18.16
CA ILE A 573 -36.83 -4.26 -17.35
C ILE A 573 -38.02 -4.50 -18.27
N ASP A 574 -38.47 -5.76 -18.34
CA ASP A 574 -39.61 -6.15 -19.17
C ASP A 574 -40.96 -5.60 -18.66
N ASP A 575 -41.12 -5.49 -17.33
CA ASP A 575 -42.33 -4.95 -16.70
C ASP A 575 -42.28 -3.43 -16.63
N GLU A 576 -43.01 -2.75 -17.52
CA GLU A 576 -43.11 -1.28 -17.56
C GLU A 576 -43.58 -0.67 -16.23
N THR A 577 -44.27 -1.43 -15.36
CA THR A 577 -44.67 -0.93 -14.03
C THR A 577 -43.52 -0.83 -13.05
N GLU A 578 -42.40 -1.49 -13.33
CA GLU A 578 -41.16 -1.44 -12.55
C GLU A 578 -40.14 -0.45 -13.14
N HIS A 579 -40.51 0.27 -14.20
CA HIS A 579 -39.64 1.29 -14.81
C HIS A 579 -39.37 2.44 -13.85
N TYR A 580 -38.11 2.89 -13.86
CA TYR A 580 -37.67 4.05 -13.12
C TYR A 580 -38.03 5.34 -13.85
N SER A 581 -38.45 6.33 -13.07
CA SER A 581 -38.46 7.75 -13.41
C SER A 581 -37.33 8.45 -12.63
N TYR A 582 -37.06 9.71 -12.95
CA TYR A 582 -36.08 10.52 -12.23
C TYR A 582 -36.72 11.83 -11.75
N VAL A 583 -36.18 12.38 -10.67
CA VAL A 583 -36.63 13.66 -10.11
C VAL A 583 -36.17 14.79 -11.03
N VAL A 584 -37.14 15.59 -11.49
CA VAL A 584 -36.90 16.78 -12.32
C VAL A 584 -37.06 18.02 -11.43
N GLY A 585 -36.20 19.02 -11.64
CA GLY A 585 -36.26 20.30 -10.94
C GLY A 585 -37.55 21.11 -11.22
N ASN A 586 -37.66 22.28 -10.60
CA ASN A 586 -38.78 23.18 -10.85
C ASN A 586 -38.73 23.74 -12.28
N GLU A 587 -39.86 24.29 -12.76
CA GLU A 587 -39.91 24.95 -14.06
C GLU A 587 -38.84 26.07 -14.16
N GLY A 588 -37.91 25.92 -15.10
CA GLY A 588 -36.79 26.84 -15.30
C GLY A 588 -35.46 26.39 -14.69
N ASP A 589 -35.46 25.36 -13.83
CA ASP A 589 -34.23 24.76 -13.33
C ASP A 589 -33.56 23.97 -14.47
N LYS A 590 -32.36 24.39 -14.86
CA LYS A 590 -31.55 23.67 -15.85
C LYS A 590 -30.60 22.67 -15.19
N TYR A 591 -30.08 22.98 -14.01
CA TYR A 591 -28.98 22.27 -13.36
C TYR A 591 -29.27 22.05 -11.87
N VAL A 592 -28.64 21.02 -11.29
CA VAL A 592 -28.59 20.82 -9.84
C VAL A 592 -27.32 21.50 -9.32
N GLY A 593 -27.44 22.72 -8.83
CA GLY A 593 -26.28 23.54 -8.44
C GLY A 593 -25.42 23.99 -9.64
N SER A 594 -24.13 24.25 -9.41
CA SER A 594 -23.21 24.84 -10.39
C SER A 594 -22.02 23.95 -10.80
N ASP A 595 -21.78 22.83 -10.11
CA ASP A 595 -20.68 21.90 -10.42
C ASP A 595 -20.98 21.13 -11.72
N ALA A 596 -19.94 20.61 -12.38
CA ALA A 596 -20.03 19.64 -13.47
C ALA A 596 -20.72 18.34 -13.03
N ILE A 597 -20.63 18.02 -11.73
CA ILE A 597 -21.20 16.83 -11.09
C ILE A 597 -22.48 17.19 -10.33
N ALA A 598 -23.53 16.39 -10.48
CA ALA A 598 -24.80 16.52 -9.80
C ALA A 598 -25.16 15.28 -8.97
N ASN A 599 -25.92 15.52 -7.90
CA ASN A 599 -26.70 14.51 -7.19
C ASN A 599 -28.04 14.34 -7.92
N GLN A 600 -28.49 13.10 -8.12
CA GLN A 600 -29.74 12.76 -8.79
C GLN A 600 -30.55 11.73 -7.99
N VAL A 601 -31.86 11.65 -8.23
CA VAL A 601 -32.72 10.64 -7.63
C VAL A 601 -33.56 9.97 -8.70
N ILE A 602 -33.51 8.64 -8.75
CA ILE A 602 -34.40 7.81 -9.58
C ILE A 602 -35.36 7.03 -8.68
N PHE A 603 -36.56 6.74 -9.16
CA PHE A 603 -37.60 6.09 -8.37
C PHE A 603 -38.61 5.33 -9.23
N LYS A 604 -39.24 4.30 -8.67
CA LYS A 604 -40.34 3.58 -9.32
C LYS A 604 -41.68 4.28 -9.04
N ALA A 605 -42.31 4.80 -10.11
CA ALA A 605 -43.57 5.54 -10.01
C ALA A 605 -44.75 4.67 -9.52
N SER A 606 -44.64 3.35 -9.66
CA SER A 606 -45.60 2.38 -9.11
C SER A 606 -45.59 2.35 -7.58
N LYS A 607 -44.47 2.71 -6.94
CA LYS A 607 -44.24 2.59 -5.50
C LYS A 607 -44.37 3.92 -4.78
N VAL A 608 -43.88 4.99 -5.38
CA VAL A 608 -43.87 6.33 -4.77
C VAL A 608 -44.25 7.40 -5.79
N SER A 609 -44.71 8.53 -5.26
CA SER A 609 -45.01 9.74 -6.03
C SER A 609 -44.24 10.93 -5.46
N LEU A 610 -43.65 11.75 -6.31
CA LEU A 610 -42.94 12.96 -5.89
C LEU A 610 -43.94 13.96 -5.33
N ASP A 611 -43.82 14.25 -4.03
CA ASP A 611 -44.69 15.22 -3.33
C ASP A 611 -44.07 16.62 -3.35
N THR A 612 -42.76 16.71 -3.11
CA THR A 612 -42.04 18.00 -3.09
C THR A 612 -40.62 17.82 -3.65
N TYR A 613 -40.25 18.65 -4.62
CA TYR A 613 -38.84 18.87 -4.98
C TYR A 613 -38.22 19.92 -4.05
N ARG A 614 -37.01 19.67 -3.57
CA ARG A 614 -36.24 20.62 -2.76
C ARG A 614 -34.76 20.48 -3.08
N LEU A 615 -34.09 21.61 -3.25
CA LEU A 615 -32.65 21.71 -3.33
C LEU A 615 -32.16 22.50 -2.13
N ILE A 616 -31.29 21.91 -1.31
CA ILE A 616 -30.61 22.62 -0.22
C ILE A 616 -29.30 23.15 -0.78
N LYS A 617 -29.15 24.48 -0.77
CA LYS A 617 -27.90 25.12 -1.16
C LYS A 617 -26.85 24.84 -0.11
N MET A 618 -25.73 24.25 -0.51
CA MET A 618 -24.68 23.86 0.42
C MET A 618 -23.62 24.98 0.56
N PRO A 619 -22.82 24.96 1.63
CA PRO A 619 -21.87 26.04 1.88
C PRO A 619 -20.78 26.16 0.81
N GLU A 620 -20.36 27.39 0.54
CA GLU A 620 -19.17 27.76 -0.22
C GLU A 620 -18.16 28.41 0.74
N GLN A 621 -16.86 28.19 0.52
CA GLN A 621 -15.76 28.82 1.24
C GLN A 621 -15.10 29.87 0.35
N HIS A 622 -14.86 31.06 0.90
CA HIS A 622 -14.18 32.18 0.25
C HIS A 622 -13.12 32.78 1.19
N ALA A 623 -12.08 32.00 1.47
CA ALA A 623 -10.96 32.39 2.30
C ALA A 623 -9.87 33.16 1.50
N PRO A 624 -8.90 33.81 2.15
CA PRO A 624 -7.74 34.39 1.47
C PRO A 624 -6.85 33.30 0.84
N GLU A 625 -6.26 33.58 -0.32
CA GLU A 625 -5.29 32.68 -0.97
C GLU A 625 -4.08 32.35 -0.06
N VAL A 626 -3.62 31.09 -0.11
CA VAL A 626 -2.45 30.60 0.67
C VAL A 626 -1.49 29.82 -0.23
N ALA A 627 -0.22 30.20 -0.19
CA ALA A 627 0.87 29.41 -0.78
C ALA A 627 1.33 28.32 0.20
N TYR A 628 1.58 27.11 -0.31
CA TYR A 628 2.00 25.98 0.50
C TYR A 628 2.92 25.02 -0.25
N ILE A 629 3.54 24.11 0.50
CA ILE A 629 4.29 22.96 -0.03
C ILE A 629 3.42 21.71 0.13
N ASP A 630 3.14 21.02 -0.97
CA ASP A 630 2.36 19.78 -0.97
C ASP A 630 3.17 18.59 -0.43
N THR A 631 2.50 17.44 -0.29
CA THR A 631 3.11 16.19 0.21
C THR A 631 4.19 15.61 -0.72
N LYS A 632 4.40 16.19 -1.90
CA LYS A 632 5.44 15.83 -2.87
C LYS A 632 6.55 16.88 -2.95
N ASP A 633 6.66 17.72 -1.93
CA ASP A 633 7.61 18.83 -1.82
C ASP A 633 7.52 19.85 -2.96
N LYS A 634 6.34 20.03 -3.55
CA LYS A 634 6.11 21.03 -4.61
C LYS A 634 5.40 22.25 -4.08
N ASN A 635 5.80 23.42 -4.58
CA ASN A 635 5.10 24.68 -4.31
C ASN A 635 3.74 24.66 -5.02
N GLN A 636 2.69 24.94 -4.26
CA GLN A 636 1.30 25.03 -4.70
C GLN A 636 0.64 26.29 -4.15
N THR A 637 -0.54 26.61 -4.66
CA THR A 637 -1.39 27.70 -4.19
C THR A 637 -2.81 27.19 -4.02
N GLU A 638 -3.36 27.34 -2.82
CA GLU A 638 -4.78 27.14 -2.54
C GLU A 638 -5.48 28.50 -2.63
N SER A 639 -6.57 28.56 -3.40
CA SER A 639 -7.20 29.83 -3.79
C SER A 639 -8.08 30.46 -2.71
N GLY A 640 -8.44 29.69 -1.68
CA GLY A 640 -9.44 29.99 -0.69
C GLY A 640 -10.88 29.78 -1.16
N ASN A 641 -11.10 29.51 -2.45
CA ASN A 641 -12.43 29.27 -3.02
C ASN A 641 -12.72 27.77 -3.13
N ASN A 642 -13.58 27.26 -2.26
CA ASN A 642 -14.00 25.86 -2.25
C ASN A 642 -15.53 25.75 -2.22
N TYR A 643 -16.07 24.72 -2.87
CA TYR A 643 -17.51 24.60 -3.10
C TYR A 643 -17.99 23.20 -2.68
N GLN A 644 -19.10 23.15 -1.95
CA GLN A 644 -19.88 21.92 -1.77
C GLN A 644 -20.84 21.73 -2.95
N ARG A 645 -21.23 20.48 -3.21
CA ARG A 645 -22.33 20.19 -4.13
C ARG A 645 -23.66 20.34 -3.40
N ASP A 646 -24.65 20.95 -4.04
CA ASP A 646 -25.98 21.13 -3.46
C ASP A 646 -26.66 19.78 -3.19
N THR A 647 -27.40 19.70 -2.09
CA THR A 647 -28.10 18.47 -1.67
C THR A 647 -29.49 18.40 -2.28
N LEU A 648 -29.71 17.40 -3.13
CA LEU A 648 -31.02 17.11 -3.70
C LEU A 648 -31.89 16.39 -2.66
N THR A 649 -33.00 17.01 -2.25
CA THR A 649 -33.79 16.61 -1.07
C THR A 649 -35.29 16.37 -1.34
N PRO A 650 -35.67 15.51 -2.30
CA PRO A 650 -37.08 15.26 -2.62
C PRO A 650 -37.82 14.59 -1.46
N THR A 651 -39.10 14.96 -1.30
CA THR A 651 -40.06 14.27 -0.45
C THR A 651 -40.98 13.42 -1.33
N PHE A 652 -41.12 12.14 -1.00
CA PHE A 652 -42.00 11.21 -1.68
C PHE A 652 -43.21 10.85 -0.80
N LYS A 653 -44.39 10.74 -1.41
CA LYS A 653 -45.55 10.05 -0.83
C LYS A 653 -45.52 8.59 -1.27
N ILE A 654 -45.69 7.69 -0.33
CA ILE A 654 -45.68 6.25 -0.60
C ILE A 654 -47.07 5.82 -1.04
N ASN A 655 -47.14 5.22 -2.23
CA ASN A 655 -48.41 4.88 -2.87
C ASN A 655 -49.20 3.90 -2.00
N GLY A 656 -50.50 4.16 -1.84
CA GLY A 656 -51.37 3.35 -0.99
C GLY A 656 -51.31 3.66 0.50
N THR A 657 -50.47 4.61 0.94
CA THR A 657 -50.37 5.04 2.34
C THR A 657 -50.48 6.58 2.47
N GLU A 658 -50.53 7.10 3.69
CA GLU A 658 -50.36 8.54 3.97
C GLU A 658 -48.93 8.90 4.43
N GLU A 659 -48.04 7.90 4.44
CA GLU A 659 -46.66 8.08 4.88
C GLU A 659 -45.84 8.85 3.83
N LYS A 660 -44.95 9.72 4.33
CA LYS A 660 -44.00 10.48 3.52
C LYS A 660 -42.58 10.18 3.97
N ILE A 661 -41.68 10.18 3.00
CA ILE A 661 -40.25 9.95 3.22
C ILE A 661 -39.46 11.01 2.46
N THR A 662 -38.52 11.65 3.14
CA THR A 662 -37.58 12.61 2.53
C THR A 662 -36.22 11.96 2.42
N VAL A 663 -35.66 11.95 1.21
CA VAL A 663 -34.28 11.52 0.98
C VAL A 663 -33.43 12.73 0.67
N ALA A 664 -32.29 12.87 1.34
CA ALA A 664 -31.31 13.93 1.12
C ALA A 664 -30.05 13.30 0.53
N VAL A 665 -29.81 13.47 -0.77
CA VAL A 665 -28.67 12.87 -1.49
C VAL A 665 -27.50 13.84 -1.50
N ASN A 666 -26.38 13.38 -0.95
CA ASN A 666 -25.20 14.19 -0.70
C ASN A 666 -23.98 13.59 -1.39
N HIS A 667 -23.09 14.49 -1.82
CA HIS A 667 -21.73 14.16 -2.22
C HIS A 667 -20.82 15.26 -1.65
N LEU A 668 -20.46 15.12 -0.38
CA LEU A 668 -19.66 16.11 0.33
C LEU A 668 -18.26 16.21 -0.27
N LYS A 669 -17.58 17.33 -0.03
CA LYS A 669 -16.26 17.64 -0.59
C LYS A 669 -15.25 16.48 -0.42
N SER A 670 -14.71 16.06 -1.57
CA SER A 670 -13.76 14.95 -1.68
C SER A 670 -12.50 15.15 -0.82
N LYS A 671 -12.05 14.06 -0.17
CA LYS A 671 -10.78 13.97 0.56
C LYS A 671 -9.54 14.19 -0.33
N GLY A 672 -9.67 14.08 -1.66
CA GLY A 672 -8.60 14.35 -2.62
C GLY A 672 -8.48 15.81 -3.07
N SER A 673 -9.35 16.70 -2.57
CA SER A 673 -9.21 18.16 -2.76
C SER A 673 -8.21 18.76 -1.76
N THR A 674 -7.96 20.06 -1.85
CA THR A 674 -7.24 20.81 -0.82
C THR A 674 -8.09 22.01 -0.43
N CYS A 675 -8.33 22.20 0.86
CA CYS A 675 -9.03 23.35 1.41
C CYS A 675 -8.10 24.19 2.28
N TRP A 676 -8.54 25.41 2.58
CA TRP A 676 -7.70 26.41 3.23
C TRP A 676 -7.10 25.94 4.57
N GLU A 677 -7.90 25.25 5.38
CA GLU A 677 -7.51 24.79 6.71
C GLU A 677 -6.39 23.74 6.69
N ASP A 678 -6.30 22.97 5.61
CA ASP A 678 -5.29 21.92 5.42
C ASP A 678 -3.88 22.52 5.18
N VAL A 679 -3.82 23.75 4.67
CA VAL A 679 -2.58 24.36 4.15
C VAL A 679 -2.22 25.68 4.81
N GLN A 680 -3.02 26.18 5.76
CA GLN A 680 -2.84 27.47 6.42
C GLN A 680 -1.45 27.68 7.07
N THR A 681 -0.74 26.59 7.38
CA THR A 681 0.61 26.61 7.96
C THR A 681 1.73 26.79 6.92
N GLY A 682 1.38 26.82 5.62
CA GLY A 682 2.32 26.79 4.50
C GLY A 682 2.76 25.37 4.10
N LYS A 683 2.20 24.34 4.74
CA LYS A 683 2.36 22.93 4.36
C LYS A 683 1.01 22.24 4.42
N GLN A 684 0.79 21.28 3.51
CA GLN A 684 -0.38 20.42 3.59
C GLN A 684 -0.19 19.41 4.73
N LEU A 685 -1.12 19.40 5.68
CA LEU A 685 -1.09 18.54 6.86
C LEU A 685 -2.39 17.73 6.97
N ASP A 686 -2.28 16.51 7.51
CA ASP A 686 -3.40 15.63 7.86
C ASP A 686 -3.07 14.92 9.18
N SER A 687 -2.92 15.72 10.24
CA SER A 687 -2.46 15.23 11.56
C SER A 687 -3.52 14.43 12.31
N ASP A 688 -4.79 14.60 11.96
CA ASP A 688 -5.95 13.94 12.58
C ASP A 688 -6.45 12.73 11.77
N LYS A 689 -5.81 12.47 10.61
CA LYS A 689 -6.16 11.40 9.65
C LYS A 689 -7.56 11.55 9.07
N GLN A 690 -8.14 12.75 9.11
CA GLN A 690 -9.47 13.00 8.56
C GLN A 690 -9.43 13.33 7.07
N GLY A 691 -8.24 13.44 6.48
CA GLY A 691 -8.05 13.82 5.09
C GLY A 691 -8.45 15.26 4.79
N SER A 692 -8.00 15.78 3.67
CA SER A 692 -8.20 17.19 3.33
C SER A 692 -9.69 17.59 3.26
N CYS A 693 -9.95 18.88 3.49
CA CYS A 693 -11.26 19.52 3.52
C CYS A 693 -12.21 19.07 4.65
N GLU A 694 -11.71 18.44 5.71
CA GLU A 694 -12.54 18.01 6.85
C GLU A 694 -13.37 19.15 7.45
N ASN A 695 -12.75 20.28 7.81
CA ASN A 695 -13.44 21.42 8.41
C ASN A 695 -14.55 21.94 7.49
N PHE A 696 -14.38 21.84 6.16
CA PHE A 696 -15.40 22.25 5.20
C PHE A 696 -16.54 21.23 5.07
N ARG A 697 -16.24 19.92 5.23
CA ARG A 697 -17.27 18.88 5.40
C ARG A 697 -18.04 19.06 6.71
N VAL A 698 -17.39 19.51 7.80
CA VAL A 698 -18.08 19.85 9.06
C VAL A 698 -19.08 20.98 8.85
N SER A 699 -18.71 22.07 8.16
CA SER A 699 -19.63 23.16 7.81
C SER A 699 -20.85 22.64 7.03
N ALA A 700 -20.62 21.70 6.09
CA ALA A 700 -21.68 21.08 5.29
C ALA A 700 -22.60 20.20 6.14
N ALA A 701 -22.05 19.31 6.96
CA ALA A 701 -22.81 18.45 7.88
C ALA A 701 -23.65 19.28 8.86
N PHE A 702 -23.06 20.35 9.41
CA PHE A 702 -23.75 21.28 10.29
C PHE A 702 -24.95 21.93 9.59
N HIS A 703 -24.74 22.53 8.40
CA HIS A 703 -25.81 23.18 7.66
C HIS A 703 -26.90 22.19 7.21
N LEU A 704 -26.52 21.01 6.72
CA LEU A 704 -27.45 19.97 6.31
C LEU A 704 -28.38 19.57 7.46
N GLY A 705 -27.81 19.33 8.66
CA GLY A 705 -28.60 19.01 9.84
C GLY A 705 -29.61 20.10 10.22
N GLN A 706 -29.21 21.39 10.12
CA GLN A 706 -30.12 22.51 10.38
C GLN A 706 -31.27 22.59 9.38
N GLU A 707 -31.02 22.35 8.09
CA GLU A 707 -32.08 22.39 7.07
C GLU A 707 -33.02 21.20 7.20
N LEU A 708 -32.48 20.00 7.47
CA LEU A 708 -33.29 18.80 7.65
C LEU A 708 -34.12 18.81 8.95
N SER A 709 -33.68 19.54 9.99
CA SER A 709 -34.49 19.73 11.21
C SER A 709 -35.76 20.56 10.97
N LYS A 710 -35.82 21.31 9.86
CA LYS A 710 -37.00 22.11 9.46
C LYS A 710 -38.01 21.30 8.64
N ILE A 711 -37.68 20.07 8.27
CA ILE A 711 -38.53 19.18 7.47
C ILE A 711 -39.17 18.14 8.41
N ASP A 712 -40.50 18.03 8.37
CA ASP A 712 -41.25 17.04 9.15
C ASP A 712 -41.20 15.64 8.50
N GLY A 713 -41.42 14.61 9.32
CA GLY A 713 -41.53 13.21 8.86
C GLY A 713 -40.20 12.46 8.84
N TYR A 714 -40.23 11.25 8.27
CA TYR A 714 -39.06 10.39 8.17
C TYR A 714 -38.06 10.93 7.16
N LYS A 715 -36.78 10.96 7.55
CA LYS A 715 -35.69 11.49 6.73
C LYS A 715 -34.55 10.50 6.65
N LEU A 716 -33.94 10.42 5.47
CA LEU A 716 -32.70 9.70 5.21
C LEU A 716 -31.67 10.68 4.65
N ILE A 717 -30.47 10.63 5.19
CA ILE A 717 -29.26 11.20 4.56
C ILE A 717 -28.61 10.06 3.81
N LEU A 718 -28.50 10.23 2.49
CA LEU A 718 -27.98 9.26 1.55
C LEU A 718 -26.72 9.81 0.89
N GLY A 719 -25.78 8.93 0.61
CA GLY A 719 -24.72 9.17 -0.36
C GLY A 719 -23.32 9.24 0.22
N ASP A 720 -22.39 9.74 -0.60
CA ASP A 720 -20.97 9.83 -0.30
C ASP A 720 -20.70 11.06 0.57
N LEU A 721 -20.49 10.83 1.87
CA LEU A 721 -20.20 11.88 2.84
C LEU A 721 -18.71 12.20 2.92
N ASN A 722 -17.87 11.49 2.15
CA ASN A 722 -16.41 11.64 2.12
C ASN A 722 -15.79 11.68 3.52
N SER A 723 -16.41 10.98 4.48
CA SER A 723 -15.97 10.96 5.88
C SER A 723 -16.14 9.57 6.47
N TYR A 724 -15.12 9.05 7.14
CA TYR A 724 -15.17 7.74 7.80
C TYR A 724 -16.01 7.78 9.08
N GLY A 725 -16.43 6.61 9.57
CA GLY A 725 -17.58 6.50 10.48
C GLY A 725 -17.50 7.22 11.83
N ASN A 726 -16.32 7.64 12.28
CA ASN A 726 -16.13 8.49 13.47
C ASN A 726 -15.45 9.81 13.17
N GLU A 727 -15.34 10.22 11.91
CA GLU A 727 -14.85 11.56 11.59
C GLU A 727 -15.88 12.64 11.97
N ASP A 728 -15.39 13.84 12.17
CA ASP A 728 -16.13 14.99 12.68
C ASP A 728 -17.44 15.28 11.92
N PRO A 729 -17.49 15.24 10.57
CA PRO A 729 -18.75 15.45 9.84
C PRO A 729 -19.82 14.39 10.18
N ILE A 730 -19.42 13.14 10.40
CA ILE A 730 -20.34 12.06 10.77
C ILE A 730 -20.81 12.24 12.22
N MET A 731 -19.92 12.65 13.13
CA MET A 731 -20.31 12.95 14.51
C MET A 731 -21.32 14.10 14.61
N VAL A 732 -21.20 15.12 13.77
CA VAL A 732 -22.18 16.22 13.70
C VAL A 732 -23.56 15.70 13.26
N LEU A 733 -23.64 14.85 12.25
CA LEU A 733 -24.94 14.31 11.80
C LEU A 733 -25.52 13.30 12.80
N THR A 734 -24.67 12.55 13.49
CA THR A 734 -25.06 11.45 14.38
C THR A 734 -24.93 11.85 15.85
N ASN A 735 -23.88 11.42 16.54
CA ASN A 735 -23.59 11.71 17.94
C ASN A 735 -22.07 11.75 18.19
N ARG A 736 -21.67 12.06 19.43
CA ARG A 736 -20.25 12.18 19.84
C ARG A 736 -19.84 11.09 20.83
N ASP A 737 -20.53 9.96 20.86
CA ASP A 737 -20.38 8.94 21.92
C ASP A 737 -18.98 8.30 21.94
N LYS A 738 -18.32 8.24 20.77
CA LYS A 738 -16.96 7.70 20.61
C LYS A 738 -15.85 8.76 20.69
N ALA A 739 -16.20 10.03 20.86
CA ALA A 739 -15.23 11.11 20.98
C ALA A 739 -14.77 11.30 22.44
N PRO A 740 -13.49 11.61 22.69
CA PRO A 740 -13.05 12.15 23.97
C PRO A 740 -13.88 13.38 24.38
N LYS A 741 -14.11 13.56 25.68
CA LYS A 741 -14.95 14.66 26.20
C LYS A 741 -14.44 16.05 25.82
N ASP A 742 -13.14 16.17 25.63
CA ASP A 742 -12.40 17.37 25.25
C ASP A 742 -12.10 17.45 23.76
N HIS A 743 -12.58 16.49 22.95
CA HIS A 743 -12.51 16.59 21.48
C HIS A 743 -13.23 17.86 21.01
N VAL A 744 -12.66 18.56 20.05
CA VAL A 744 -13.21 19.82 19.52
C VAL A 744 -13.41 19.68 18.02
N ILE A 745 -14.66 19.71 17.59
CA ILE A 745 -15.03 19.70 16.17
C ILE A 745 -14.98 21.13 15.63
N LYS A 746 -14.21 21.35 14.56
CA LYS A 746 -14.03 22.67 13.94
C LYS A 746 -14.69 22.71 12.56
N ALA A 747 -15.27 23.86 12.22
CA ALA A 747 -15.87 24.13 10.93
C ALA A 747 -15.02 25.17 10.17
N ALA A 748 -15.06 25.09 8.85
CA ALA A 748 -14.28 25.94 7.96
C ALA A 748 -14.60 27.43 8.12
N ARG A 749 -13.57 28.25 7.97
CA ARG A 749 -13.66 29.71 7.94
C ARG A 749 -14.31 30.22 6.67
N ASN A 750 -14.78 31.46 6.73
CA ASN A 750 -15.25 32.23 5.57
C ASN A 750 -16.26 31.45 4.71
N THR A 751 -17.20 30.78 5.37
CA THR A 751 -18.23 30.02 4.67
C THR A 751 -19.54 30.79 4.57
N SER A 752 -20.24 30.66 3.44
CA SER A 752 -21.54 31.31 3.18
C SER A 752 -22.47 30.39 2.39
N ILE A 753 -23.77 30.66 2.46
CA ILE A 753 -24.82 29.99 1.68
C ILE A 753 -25.26 30.88 0.53
N GLY A 754 -25.13 30.36 -0.70
CA GLY A 754 -25.58 31.03 -1.92
C GLY A 754 -24.59 32.04 -2.49
N GLY A 755 -23.30 31.70 -2.51
CA GLY A 755 -22.21 32.52 -3.03
C GLY A 755 -21.52 33.41 -2.00
N GLU A 756 -20.45 34.09 -2.44
CA GLU A 756 -19.60 34.99 -1.64
C GLU A 756 -20.40 36.11 -0.94
N ASP A 757 -21.34 36.72 -1.66
CA ASP A 757 -22.26 37.74 -1.12
C ASP A 757 -23.53 37.14 -0.45
N GLY A 758 -23.53 35.83 -0.22
CA GLY A 758 -24.63 35.06 0.33
C GLY A 758 -24.86 35.27 1.83
N THR A 759 -25.60 34.35 2.46
CA THR A 759 -25.80 34.38 3.92
C THR A 759 -24.58 33.79 4.60
N PRO A 760 -23.82 34.54 5.43
CA PRO A 760 -22.67 33.98 6.11
C PRO A 760 -23.06 32.82 7.03
N LEU A 761 -22.31 31.72 6.97
CA LEU A 761 -22.45 30.56 7.84
C LEU A 761 -21.42 30.62 8.97
N HIS A 762 -20.13 30.75 8.64
CA HIS A 762 -19.04 30.90 9.61
C HIS A 762 -18.10 32.05 9.22
N GLY A 763 -17.57 32.76 10.23
CA GLY A 763 -16.71 33.92 10.04
C GLY A 763 -15.25 33.59 9.75
N ASP A 764 -14.38 34.59 9.87
CA ASP A 764 -12.94 34.49 9.55
C ASP A 764 -12.19 33.44 10.39
N ASP A 765 -12.70 33.08 11.57
CA ASP A 765 -12.08 32.10 12.46
C ASP A 765 -12.75 30.71 12.38
N GLY A 766 -13.68 30.51 11.43
CA GLY A 766 -14.53 29.32 11.39
C GLY A 766 -15.51 29.28 12.56
N ALA A 767 -15.84 28.07 13.03
CA ALA A 767 -16.66 27.86 14.21
C ALA A 767 -16.27 26.56 14.93
N VAL A 768 -16.56 26.48 16.23
CA VAL A 768 -16.56 25.22 16.96
C VAL A 768 -17.98 24.68 16.96
N ILE A 769 -18.16 23.44 16.51
CA ILE A 769 -19.47 22.80 16.41
C ILE A 769 -19.68 21.87 17.61
N ALA A 770 -20.70 22.17 18.41
CA ALA A 770 -21.15 21.30 19.49
C ALA A 770 -22.45 20.57 19.17
N ASP A 771 -23.16 21.03 18.14
CA ASP A 771 -24.44 20.48 17.72
C ASP A 771 -24.30 19.07 17.13
N THR A 772 -25.27 18.22 17.45
CA THR A 772 -25.43 16.89 16.86
C THR A 772 -26.89 16.70 16.46
N TYR A 773 -27.16 16.06 15.32
CA TYR A 773 -28.53 15.91 14.81
C TYR A 773 -29.17 14.56 15.09
N GLY A 774 -28.45 13.62 15.72
CA GLY A 774 -29.01 12.38 16.25
C GLY A 774 -29.42 11.36 15.19
N TYR A 775 -28.98 11.49 13.94
CA TYR A 775 -29.21 10.47 12.94
C TYR A 775 -28.50 9.16 13.32
N VAL A 776 -29.07 8.05 12.90
CA VAL A 776 -28.56 6.70 13.17
C VAL A 776 -27.98 6.13 11.89
N ASN A 777 -26.74 5.65 11.93
CA ASN A 777 -26.16 4.88 10.83
C ASN A 777 -26.77 3.47 10.85
N ALA A 778 -27.78 3.24 10.01
CA ALA A 778 -28.54 1.99 9.99
C ALA A 778 -27.68 0.79 9.58
N VAL A 779 -26.81 0.96 8.57
CA VAL A 779 -25.92 -0.09 8.09
C VAL A 779 -24.97 -0.51 9.21
N ARG A 780 -24.22 0.43 9.79
CA ARG A 780 -23.26 0.12 10.87
C ARG A 780 -23.91 -0.48 12.11
N GLN A 781 -25.15 -0.11 12.42
CA GLN A 781 -25.86 -0.70 13.57
C GLN A 781 -26.18 -2.19 13.35
N LEU A 782 -26.39 -2.61 12.11
CA LEU A 782 -26.74 -3.98 11.74
C LEU A 782 -25.51 -4.81 11.34
N HIS A 783 -24.55 -4.19 10.64
CA HIS A 783 -23.31 -4.79 10.13
C HIS A 783 -22.14 -3.82 10.42
N PRO A 784 -21.57 -3.84 11.62
CA PRO A 784 -20.55 -2.86 12.04
C PRO A 784 -19.22 -2.96 11.29
N ASP A 785 -19.00 -4.05 10.56
CA ASP A 785 -17.77 -4.33 9.80
C ASP A 785 -17.93 -4.02 8.32
N SER A 786 -19.11 -3.52 7.93
CA SER A 786 -19.34 -3.08 6.57
C SER A 786 -18.40 -1.93 6.21
N TYR A 787 -17.98 -1.95 4.95
CA TYR A 787 -17.24 -0.87 4.33
C TYR A 787 -17.86 -0.64 2.96
N SER A 788 -17.70 0.58 2.44
CA SER A 788 -18.20 0.95 1.12
C SER A 788 -17.11 1.45 0.19
N TYR A 789 -15.90 1.62 0.74
CA TYR A 789 -14.78 2.25 0.06
C TYR A 789 -13.44 1.64 0.51
N SER A 790 -12.49 1.60 -0.41
CA SER A 790 -11.11 1.19 -0.15
C SER A 790 -10.15 2.21 -0.77
N TYR A 791 -9.14 2.63 -0.02
CA TYR A 791 -8.10 3.51 -0.54
C TYR A 791 -6.73 3.07 -0.03
N ASN A 792 -5.76 3.00 -0.94
CA ASN A 792 -4.50 2.29 -0.72
C ASN A 792 -4.81 0.88 -0.20
N ASP A 793 -4.38 0.55 1.02
CA ASP A 793 -4.60 -0.72 1.68
C ASP A 793 -5.61 -0.64 2.84
N GLU A 794 -6.35 0.45 2.99
CA GLU A 794 -7.33 0.59 4.07
C GLU A 794 -8.78 0.58 3.55
N VAL A 795 -9.68 0.00 4.33
CA VAL A 795 -11.13 0.03 4.06
C VAL A 795 -11.90 0.83 5.11
N GLY A 796 -13.04 1.37 4.69
CA GLY A 796 -14.01 2.03 5.58
C GLY A 796 -15.28 2.47 4.86
N THR A 797 -16.16 3.15 5.57
CA THR A 797 -17.44 3.63 5.02
C THR A 797 -17.33 5.09 4.61
N LEU A 798 -17.63 5.39 3.34
CA LEU A 798 -17.87 6.76 2.87
C LEU A 798 -19.31 6.98 2.40
N ASP A 799 -20.02 5.90 2.06
CA ASP A 799 -21.39 5.90 1.55
C ASP A 799 -22.34 5.54 2.68
N TYR A 800 -23.33 6.39 2.93
CA TYR A 800 -24.17 6.25 4.12
C TYR A 800 -25.66 6.19 3.78
N ILE A 801 -26.37 5.44 4.63
CA ILE A 801 -27.81 5.59 4.86
C ILE A 801 -27.98 5.94 6.34
N LEU A 802 -28.04 7.25 6.65
CA LEU A 802 -28.35 7.73 7.99
C LEU A 802 -29.84 7.99 8.10
N VAL A 803 -30.49 7.42 9.12
CA VAL A 803 -31.94 7.52 9.32
C VAL A 803 -32.28 8.32 10.57
N THR A 804 -33.41 9.02 10.56
CA THR A 804 -33.97 9.59 11.81
C THR A 804 -34.22 8.48 12.85
N PRO A 805 -34.03 8.73 14.15
CA PRO A 805 -34.26 7.73 15.21
C PRO A 805 -35.62 7.02 15.14
N GLU A 806 -36.68 7.75 14.76
CA GLU A 806 -38.03 7.19 14.63
C GLU A 806 -38.12 6.18 13.49
N LEU A 807 -37.40 6.42 12.39
CA LEU A 807 -37.36 5.54 11.22
C LEU A 807 -36.57 4.26 11.49
N MET A 808 -35.61 4.28 12.43
CA MET A 808 -34.85 3.08 12.79
C MET A 808 -35.77 1.91 13.21
N ASN A 809 -36.91 2.20 13.87
CA ASN A 809 -37.91 1.20 14.25
C ASN A 809 -38.77 0.66 13.08
N LYS A 810 -38.42 1.05 11.85
CA LYS A 810 -39.03 0.60 10.60
C LYS A 810 -38.03 -0.13 9.72
N VAL A 811 -36.75 -0.17 10.11
CA VAL A 811 -35.70 -0.87 9.37
C VAL A 811 -35.86 -2.37 9.55
N VAL A 812 -36.01 -3.07 8.44
CA VAL A 812 -36.00 -4.53 8.39
C VAL A 812 -34.56 -5.01 8.33
N ASP A 813 -33.79 -4.42 7.42
CA ASP A 813 -32.37 -4.67 7.22
C ASP A 813 -31.73 -3.51 6.44
N ALA A 814 -30.41 -3.42 6.48
CA ALA A 814 -29.62 -2.50 5.68
C ALA A 814 -28.23 -3.08 5.47
N THR A 815 -27.58 -2.89 4.33
CA THR A 815 -26.20 -3.35 4.11
C THR A 815 -25.50 -2.48 3.07
N ASP A 816 -24.17 -2.42 3.15
CA ASP A 816 -23.34 -2.14 1.99
C ASP A 816 -23.26 -3.40 1.13
N TRP A 817 -23.36 -3.26 -0.19
CA TRP A 817 -23.24 -4.40 -1.10
C TRP A 817 -21.91 -4.35 -1.84
N ASN A 818 -20.94 -5.14 -1.37
CA ASN A 818 -19.55 -5.09 -1.80
C ASN A 818 -19.32 -5.65 -3.22
N ILE A 819 -19.71 -4.89 -4.24
CA ILE A 819 -19.54 -5.23 -5.65
C ILE A 819 -18.44 -4.42 -6.35
N ASN A 820 -17.87 -3.43 -5.68
CA ASN A 820 -16.97 -2.41 -6.23
C ASN A 820 -15.71 -2.21 -5.39
N ALA A 821 -15.84 -1.81 -4.11
CA ALA A 821 -14.66 -1.41 -3.32
C ALA A 821 -13.74 -2.62 -3.03
N GLY A 822 -14.33 -3.78 -2.76
CA GLY A 822 -13.56 -5.02 -2.59
C GLY A 822 -12.98 -5.59 -3.89
N GLU A 823 -13.41 -5.12 -5.07
CA GLU A 823 -12.99 -5.67 -6.36
C GLU A 823 -11.63 -5.14 -6.83
N SER A 824 -10.93 -5.95 -7.62
CA SER A 824 -9.72 -5.52 -8.31
C SER A 824 -10.01 -4.36 -9.26
N THR A 825 -9.20 -3.29 -9.17
CA THR A 825 -9.28 -2.15 -10.10
C THR A 825 -9.06 -2.55 -11.56
N LEU A 826 -8.46 -3.73 -11.79
CA LEU A 826 -8.23 -4.27 -13.13
C LEU A 826 -9.51 -4.63 -13.88
N PHE A 827 -10.64 -4.82 -13.18
CA PHE A 827 -11.95 -5.03 -13.81
C PHE A 827 -12.71 -3.73 -14.09
N GLN A 828 -12.15 -2.57 -13.70
CA GLN A 828 -12.77 -1.28 -13.92
C GLN A 828 -12.85 -0.97 -15.42
N TYR A 829 -13.92 -0.27 -15.81
CA TYR A 829 -14.22 0.06 -17.20
C TYR A 829 -13.15 0.91 -17.90
N ALA A 830 -12.34 1.68 -17.17
CA ALA A 830 -11.42 2.69 -17.70
C ALA A 830 -10.01 2.15 -18.05
N ASP A 831 -9.39 2.70 -19.10
CA ASP A 831 -8.07 2.32 -19.61
C ASP A 831 -6.90 2.79 -18.75
N TYR A 832 -7.07 3.90 -18.02
CA TYR A 832 -5.98 4.67 -17.41
C TYR A 832 -4.98 3.81 -16.61
N ASN A 833 -5.50 2.90 -15.75
CA ASN A 833 -4.71 2.02 -14.89
C ASN A 833 -4.50 0.61 -15.46
N ASN A 834 -5.27 0.26 -16.49
CA ASN A 834 -5.51 -1.12 -16.88
C ASN A 834 -4.96 -1.45 -18.28
N CYS A 835 -4.49 -0.45 -19.03
CA CYS A 835 -3.95 -0.60 -20.38
C CYS A 835 -2.58 0.03 -20.58
N LEU A 836 -1.66 -0.73 -21.19
CA LEU A 836 -0.34 -0.29 -21.66
C LEU A 836 -0.11 -0.77 -23.09
N ASP A 837 0.27 0.13 -24.00
CA ASP A 837 0.63 -0.20 -25.40
C ASP A 837 -0.38 -1.06 -26.18
N GLY A 838 -1.67 -0.93 -25.83
CA GLY A 838 -2.77 -1.68 -26.46
C GLY A 838 -3.07 -3.03 -25.81
N GLU A 839 -2.28 -3.44 -24.82
CA GLU A 839 -2.57 -4.58 -23.96
C GLU A 839 -3.34 -4.09 -22.73
N CYS A 840 -4.49 -4.71 -22.45
CA CYS A 840 -5.39 -4.33 -21.37
C CYS A 840 -5.78 -5.54 -20.55
N SER A 841 -6.05 -5.35 -19.27
CA SER A 841 -6.73 -6.36 -18.46
C SER A 841 -8.13 -6.67 -19.01
N THR A 842 -8.60 -7.89 -18.78
CA THR A 842 -9.97 -8.30 -19.15
C THR A 842 -11.01 -7.45 -18.42
N ARG A 843 -12.07 -7.05 -19.13
CA ARG A 843 -13.23 -6.36 -18.55
C ARG A 843 -14.51 -7.06 -18.95
N PHE A 844 -15.42 -7.14 -18.00
CA PHE A 844 -16.72 -7.80 -18.17
C PHE A 844 -17.83 -6.75 -18.23
N SER A 845 -18.90 -7.01 -18.96
CA SER A 845 -20.12 -6.17 -18.97
C SER A 845 -21.10 -6.55 -17.85
N ASP A 846 -20.60 -7.19 -16.80
CA ASP A 846 -21.32 -7.59 -15.58
C ASP A 846 -21.55 -6.40 -14.62
N LEU A 847 -22.00 -6.66 -13.39
CA LEU A 847 -22.31 -5.63 -12.39
C LEU A 847 -21.12 -5.23 -11.49
N TYR A 848 -20.03 -6.01 -11.48
CA TYR A 848 -18.91 -5.82 -10.55
C TYR A 848 -17.94 -4.73 -11.02
N ARG A 849 -17.32 -4.00 -10.10
CA ARG A 849 -16.37 -2.89 -10.37
C ARG A 849 -16.93 -1.85 -11.36
N ALA A 850 -18.21 -1.53 -11.20
CA ALA A 850 -18.89 -0.43 -11.90
C ALA A 850 -18.41 0.94 -11.41
N SER A 851 -17.97 1.01 -10.15
CA SER A 851 -17.51 2.18 -9.44
C SER A 851 -16.31 1.82 -8.53
N ASP A 852 -15.71 2.80 -7.89
CA ASP A 852 -14.82 2.65 -6.75
C ASP A 852 -15.57 2.66 -5.39
N HIS A 853 -16.86 2.98 -5.39
CA HIS A 853 -17.76 2.94 -4.23
C HIS A 853 -18.78 1.81 -4.32
N ASP A 854 -19.09 1.18 -3.20
CA ASP A 854 -20.19 0.21 -3.09
C ASP A 854 -21.55 0.91 -2.91
N PRO A 855 -22.64 0.37 -3.49
CA PRO A 855 -23.97 0.82 -3.16
C PRO A 855 -24.38 0.39 -1.75
N ALA A 856 -25.04 1.29 -1.01
CA ALA A 856 -25.70 0.96 0.24
C ALA A 856 -27.21 0.84 0.02
N VAL A 857 -27.87 -0.08 0.73
CA VAL A 857 -29.30 -0.37 0.58
C VAL A 857 -29.97 -0.58 1.94
N ILE A 858 -31.22 -0.14 2.06
CA ILE A 858 -32.07 -0.31 3.25
C ILE A 858 -33.48 -0.78 2.87
N ASP A 859 -33.99 -1.76 3.61
CA ASP A 859 -35.36 -2.24 3.52
C ASP A 859 -36.18 -1.72 4.71
N LEU A 860 -37.30 -1.07 4.40
CA LEU A 860 -38.17 -0.42 5.36
C LEU A 860 -39.56 -1.07 5.36
N LYS A 861 -40.14 -1.25 6.54
CA LYS A 861 -41.52 -1.70 6.73
C LYS A 861 -42.33 -0.63 7.43
N LEU A 862 -43.17 0.06 6.69
CA LEU A 862 -43.76 1.33 7.15
C LEU A 862 -45.13 1.13 7.80
N GLY A 863 -45.89 0.09 7.42
CA GLY A 863 -47.23 -0.20 7.93
C GLY A 863 -47.32 -0.81 9.34
N SER A 864 -46.19 -1.18 9.96
CA SER A 864 -46.11 -1.70 11.33
C SER A 864 -44.76 -1.35 11.95
N SER A 865 -44.61 -1.36 13.27
CA SER A 865 -43.27 -1.28 13.88
C SER A 865 -42.57 -2.62 13.69
N VAL A 866 -41.35 -2.61 13.18
CA VAL A 866 -40.43 -3.74 13.28
C VAL A 866 -39.62 -3.48 14.54
N ASN A 867 -39.42 -4.47 15.40
CA ASN A 867 -38.21 -4.41 16.22
C ASN A 867 -37.14 -4.82 15.22
N PRO A 868 -36.34 -3.89 14.62
CA PRO A 868 -35.10 -4.35 14.01
C PRO A 868 -34.47 -5.22 15.09
N GLU A 869 -34.23 -6.50 14.83
CA GLU A 869 -33.40 -7.25 15.77
C GLU A 869 -32.01 -6.68 15.53
N PRO A 870 -31.48 -5.75 16.37
CA PRO A 870 -30.04 -5.60 16.43
C PRO A 870 -29.47 -7.00 16.72
N PRO A 871 -28.19 -7.27 16.43
CA PRO A 871 -27.55 -8.44 16.99
C PRO A 871 -27.93 -8.51 18.47
N ILE A 872 -28.59 -9.61 18.88
CA ILE A 872 -29.18 -9.74 20.20
C ILE A 872 -28.05 -9.47 21.19
N VAL A 873 -28.06 -8.31 21.84
CA VAL A 873 -27.26 -8.06 23.03
C VAL A 873 -27.87 -8.97 24.07
N ILE A 874 -27.31 -10.16 24.23
CA ILE A 874 -27.79 -11.09 25.24
C ILE A 874 -27.28 -10.51 26.55
N PRO A 875 -28.16 -10.08 27.47
CA PRO A 875 -27.71 -9.59 28.76
C PRO A 875 -26.91 -10.69 29.42
N THR A 876 -25.69 -10.34 29.83
CA THR A 876 -24.77 -11.23 30.51
C THR A 876 -25.51 -11.89 31.68
N PRO A 877 -25.57 -13.24 31.76
CA PRO A 877 -26.22 -13.92 32.87
C PRO A 877 -25.63 -13.44 34.20
N THR A 878 -26.42 -13.43 35.26
CA THR A 878 -25.94 -13.03 36.59
C THR A 878 -25.12 -14.12 37.30
N ALA A 879 -25.07 -15.34 36.74
CA ALA A 879 -24.28 -16.48 37.22
C ALA A 879 -24.11 -17.55 36.12
N PRO A 880 -22.98 -18.30 36.10
CA PRO A 880 -22.79 -19.45 35.22
C PRO A 880 -23.83 -20.54 35.46
N LYS A 881 -24.41 -21.10 34.39
CA LYS A 881 -25.35 -22.22 34.45
C LYS A 881 -24.60 -23.54 34.31
N ASN A 882 -24.74 -24.39 35.32
CA ASN A 882 -24.13 -25.74 35.37
C ASN A 882 -22.64 -25.76 34.96
N PRO A 883 -21.77 -24.91 35.56
CA PRO A 883 -20.34 -24.95 35.24
C PRO A 883 -19.77 -26.33 35.58
N PRO A 884 -18.79 -26.84 34.81
CA PRO A 884 -18.20 -28.15 35.07
C PRO A 884 -17.46 -28.11 36.42
N ALA A 885 -17.68 -29.11 37.27
CA ALA A 885 -17.03 -29.16 38.59
C ALA A 885 -15.50 -29.35 38.49
N ASP A 886 -15.03 -29.94 37.39
CA ASP A 886 -13.63 -30.31 37.16
C ASP A 886 -12.88 -29.34 36.23
N LEU A 887 -13.52 -28.23 35.78
CA LEU A 887 -12.90 -27.22 34.91
C LEU A 887 -12.64 -25.93 35.71
N PRO A 888 -11.40 -25.65 36.13
CA PRO A 888 -11.10 -24.51 36.98
C PRO A 888 -11.00 -23.19 36.19
N GLU A 889 -11.19 -22.04 36.84
CA GLU A 889 -10.89 -20.74 36.23
C GLU A 889 -9.38 -20.44 36.18
N VAL A 890 -8.61 -21.02 37.11
CA VAL A 890 -7.16 -20.94 37.18
C VAL A 890 -6.62 -22.35 37.45
N PRO A 891 -5.76 -22.91 36.58
CA PRO A 891 -5.25 -24.27 36.73
C PRO A 891 -4.30 -24.37 37.93
N GLU A 892 -4.48 -25.38 38.79
CA GLU A 892 -3.68 -25.50 40.04
C GLU A 892 -2.25 -26.04 39.81
N ALA A 893 -2.04 -26.87 38.79
CA ALA A 893 -0.74 -27.50 38.50
C ALA A 893 -0.60 -27.90 37.01
N PRO A 894 -0.64 -26.94 36.06
CA PRO A 894 -0.43 -27.26 34.65
C PRO A 894 0.97 -27.85 34.42
N VAL A 895 1.09 -28.77 33.45
CA VAL A 895 2.35 -29.46 33.10
C VAL A 895 2.73 -29.06 31.68
N ALA A 896 4.02 -28.76 31.48
CA ALA A 896 4.55 -28.40 30.17
C ALA A 896 4.28 -29.51 29.12
N GLY A 897 3.70 -29.14 27.99
CA GLY A 897 3.31 -30.04 26.90
C GLY A 897 2.04 -30.85 27.16
N GLU A 898 1.19 -30.44 28.09
CA GLU A 898 -0.19 -30.90 28.25
C GLU A 898 -1.16 -29.71 28.08
N PRO A 899 -2.32 -29.88 27.42
CA PRO A 899 -3.27 -28.78 27.22
C PRO A 899 -3.79 -28.23 28.54
N ILE A 900 -3.77 -26.91 28.66
CA ILE A 900 -4.33 -26.16 29.78
C ILE A 900 -5.77 -25.80 29.44
N GLN A 901 -6.72 -26.44 30.11
CA GLN A 901 -8.14 -26.15 29.99
C GLN A 901 -8.61 -25.28 31.14
N VAL A 902 -9.27 -24.16 30.83
CA VAL A 902 -9.84 -23.26 31.84
C VAL A 902 -11.26 -22.84 31.50
N MET A 903 -12.04 -22.59 32.54
CA MET A 903 -13.34 -21.95 32.41
C MET A 903 -13.15 -20.43 32.35
N PHE A 904 -13.77 -19.76 31.39
CA PHE A 904 -13.99 -18.32 31.41
C PHE A 904 -15.42 -18.02 31.86
N ASP A 905 -15.57 -17.48 33.08
CA ASP A 905 -16.83 -16.98 33.59
C ASP A 905 -17.21 -15.67 32.87
N LEU A 906 -18.13 -15.78 31.90
CA LEU A 906 -18.61 -14.65 31.12
C LEU A 906 -19.49 -13.71 31.96
N THR A 907 -19.84 -14.06 33.20
CA THR A 907 -20.62 -13.21 34.11
C THR A 907 -19.78 -12.19 34.88
N ASN A 908 -18.46 -12.35 34.88
CA ASN A 908 -17.50 -11.48 35.58
C ASN A 908 -16.73 -10.52 34.63
N ILE A 909 -17.35 -10.09 33.53
CA ILE A 909 -16.73 -9.25 32.49
C ILE A 909 -17.05 -7.75 32.65
N ASP A 910 -17.22 -7.26 33.87
CA ASP A 910 -17.46 -5.84 34.19
C ASP A 910 -18.60 -5.15 33.42
N GLY A 911 -19.60 -5.93 32.99
CA GLY A 911 -20.76 -5.43 32.25
C GLY A 911 -20.52 -5.23 30.74
N THR A 912 -19.40 -5.71 30.20
CA THR A 912 -19.14 -5.74 28.76
C THR A 912 -20.30 -6.43 28.02
N PRO A 913 -20.96 -5.75 27.06
CA PRO A 913 -22.02 -6.36 26.26
C PRO A 913 -21.46 -7.47 25.37
N LEU A 914 -22.08 -8.65 25.40
CA LEU A 914 -21.72 -9.78 24.54
C LEU A 914 -22.70 -9.97 23.38
N HIS A 915 -22.16 -10.32 22.22
CA HIS A 915 -22.88 -10.59 20.99
C HIS A 915 -22.52 -11.99 20.49
N ALA A 916 -23.50 -12.66 19.88
CA ALA A 916 -23.19 -13.90 19.18
C ALA A 916 -22.23 -13.60 18.03
N GLY A 917 -21.10 -14.30 17.98
CA GLY A 917 -19.98 -14.01 17.09
C GLY A 917 -18.73 -13.56 17.82
N ASP A 918 -18.85 -12.94 19.01
CA ASP A 918 -17.70 -12.52 19.83
C ASP A 918 -16.73 -13.67 20.08
N LYS A 919 -15.42 -13.42 20.07
CA LYS A 919 -14.41 -14.44 20.32
C LYS A 919 -13.92 -14.34 21.75
N ALA A 920 -14.07 -15.42 22.52
CA ALA A 920 -13.39 -15.57 23.79
C ALA A 920 -12.00 -16.19 23.56
N VAL A 921 -10.97 -15.57 24.11
CA VAL A 921 -9.57 -15.92 23.85
C VAL A 921 -8.85 -16.13 25.17
N LEU A 922 -8.04 -17.19 25.26
CA LEU A 922 -7.14 -17.44 26.39
C LEU A 922 -5.74 -17.03 25.98
N ASN A 923 -5.13 -16.13 26.75
CA ASN A 923 -3.74 -15.74 26.58
C ASN A 923 -2.94 -16.22 27.79
N ILE A 924 -1.81 -16.89 27.54
CA ILE A 924 -0.88 -17.36 28.55
C ILE A 924 0.51 -16.88 28.12
N ALA A 925 1.11 -15.98 28.90
CA ALA A 925 2.38 -15.34 28.58
C ALA A 925 3.41 -15.55 29.70
N LYS A 926 4.65 -15.91 29.36
CA LYS A 926 5.72 -16.17 30.35
C LYS A 926 6.11 -14.90 31.13
N ILE A 927 6.26 -14.99 32.46
CA ILE A 927 6.69 -13.85 33.29
C ILE A 927 8.20 -13.67 33.20
N ASN A 928 8.66 -12.79 32.30
CA ASN A 928 10.03 -12.30 32.27
C ASN A 928 10.16 -10.94 33.00
N ARG A 929 11.25 -10.74 33.77
CA ARG A 929 11.49 -9.53 34.59
C ARG A 929 11.85 -8.26 33.79
N SER A 930 11.46 -8.16 32.52
CA SER A 930 11.67 -6.96 31.70
C SER A 930 10.58 -6.85 30.64
N LYS A 931 9.63 -5.94 30.91
CA LYS A 931 8.60 -5.37 30.01
C LYS A 931 7.64 -6.37 29.34
N ALA A 932 6.35 -6.11 29.54
CA ALA A 932 5.26 -6.89 29.00
C ALA A 932 5.15 -6.71 27.48
N ALA A 933 5.66 -7.68 26.72
CA ALA A 933 5.23 -7.94 25.36
C ALA A 933 4.07 -8.96 25.44
N PHE A 934 2.99 -8.73 24.70
CA PHE A 934 1.90 -9.69 24.57
C PHE A 934 2.35 -10.80 23.63
N ALA A 935 2.97 -11.78 24.25
CA ALA A 935 3.40 -13.01 23.67
C ALA A 935 2.16 -13.81 23.19
N GLY A 936 1.97 -13.96 21.88
CA GLY A 936 0.90 -14.80 21.33
C GLY A 936 1.27 -16.27 21.43
N ALA A 937 1.00 -16.93 22.56
CA ALA A 937 0.87 -18.39 22.58
C ALA A 937 -0.28 -18.78 21.66
N ASP A 938 -0.26 -19.96 21.01
CA ASP A 938 -1.36 -20.45 20.17
C ASP A 938 -2.70 -20.34 20.92
N THR A 939 -3.45 -19.27 20.67
CA THR A 939 -4.69 -19.00 21.40
C THR A 939 -5.82 -19.72 20.69
N ASN A 940 -6.31 -20.79 21.30
CA ASN A 940 -7.59 -21.35 20.88
C ASN A 940 -8.67 -20.32 21.23
N SER A 941 -9.28 -19.74 20.20
CA SER A 941 -10.40 -18.82 20.35
C SER A 941 -11.72 -19.59 20.19
N VAL A 942 -12.69 -19.26 21.03
CA VAL A 942 -14.04 -19.82 20.92
C VAL A 942 -15.01 -18.71 20.54
N THR A 943 -15.64 -18.87 19.38
CA THR A 943 -16.75 -18.03 18.95
C THR A 943 -17.95 -18.24 19.87
N LEU A 944 -18.36 -17.19 20.57
CA LEU A 944 -19.50 -17.16 21.47
C LEU A 944 -20.79 -17.27 20.66
N THR A 945 -21.50 -18.38 20.82
CA THR A 945 -22.86 -18.53 20.30
C THR A 945 -23.88 -17.93 21.28
N GLN A 946 -25.12 -17.76 20.83
CA GLN A 946 -26.19 -17.34 21.74
C GLN A 946 -26.35 -18.28 22.93
N GLU A 947 -26.15 -19.58 22.73
CA GLU A 947 -26.18 -20.61 23.77
C GLU A 947 -25.05 -20.42 24.77
N ILE A 948 -23.83 -20.17 24.30
CA ILE A 948 -22.64 -19.93 25.15
C ILE A 948 -22.84 -18.68 26.02
N ILE A 949 -23.36 -17.60 25.44
CA ILE A 949 -23.63 -16.38 26.21
C ILE A 949 -24.73 -16.63 27.25
N LYS A 950 -25.80 -17.35 26.90
CA LYS A 950 -26.91 -17.68 27.82
C LYS A 950 -26.52 -18.63 28.96
N GLN A 951 -25.50 -19.49 28.78
CA GLN A 951 -24.96 -20.32 29.85
C GLN A 951 -23.99 -19.56 30.76
N GLY A 952 -23.40 -18.46 30.28
CA GLY A 952 -22.59 -17.55 31.10
C GLY A 952 -21.17 -18.02 31.38
N TRP A 953 -20.67 -19.01 30.64
CA TRP A 953 -19.26 -19.43 30.69
C TRP A 953 -18.86 -20.11 29.37
N VAL A 954 -17.55 -20.17 29.10
CA VAL A 954 -16.98 -20.89 27.96
C VAL A 954 -15.69 -21.61 28.39
N GLU A 955 -15.42 -22.79 27.83
CA GLU A 955 -14.16 -23.49 28.01
C GLU A 955 -13.14 -22.95 27.00
N LEU A 956 -11.95 -22.61 27.48
CA LEU A 956 -10.82 -22.21 26.66
C LEU A 956 -9.67 -23.17 26.90
N GLU A 957 -8.92 -23.43 25.85
CA GLU A 957 -7.76 -24.30 25.86
C GLU A 957 -6.52 -23.49 25.45
N GLY A 958 -5.38 -23.78 26.06
CA GLY A 958 -4.09 -23.20 25.67
C GLY A 958 -2.97 -24.19 25.91
N ASP A 959 -1.97 -24.17 25.06
CA ASP A 959 -0.81 -25.06 25.17
C ASP A 959 0.40 -24.28 25.66
N VAL A 960 1.12 -24.85 26.63
CA VAL A 960 2.39 -24.29 27.12
C VAL A 960 3.45 -25.37 27.05
N SER A 961 4.47 -25.18 26.22
CA SER A 961 5.56 -26.14 26.00
C SER A 961 6.66 -26.09 27.07
N ASP A 962 6.73 -25.00 27.82
CA ASP A 962 7.78 -24.69 28.80
C ASP A 962 7.30 -24.74 30.26
N ALA A 963 8.19 -25.12 31.17
CA ALA A 963 7.97 -24.90 32.60
C ALA A 963 8.34 -23.47 33.01
N GLY A 964 7.64 -22.92 34.00
CA GLY A 964 7.89 -21.55 34.47
C GLY A 964 6.70 -20.88 35.14
N GLU A 965 6.86 -19.59 35.46
CA GLU A 965 5.73 -18.73 35.87
C GLU A 965 5.19 -18.00 34.63
N PHE A 966 3.87 -18.01 34.45
CA PHE A 966 3.17 -17.37 33.34
C PHE A 966 2.05 -16.46 33.88
N GLN A 967 1.77 -15.34 33.22
CA GLN A 967 0.52 -14.61 33.37
C GLN A 967 -0.51 -15.21 32.42
N MET A 968 -1.70 -15.46 32.95
CA MET A 968 -2.85 -15.91 32.18
C MET A 968 -3.91 -14.80 32.20
N THR A 969 -4.41 -14.42 31.03
CA THR A 969 -5.56 -13.52 30.88
C THR A 969 -6.59 -14.14 29.95
N LYS A 970 -7.86 -13.78 30.14
CA LYS A 970 -8.97 -14.18 29.29
C LYS A 970 -9.55 -12.92 28.66
N GLN A 971 -9.74 -12.95 27.36
CA GLN A 971 -10.10 -11.79 26.58
C GLN A 971 -11.40 -12.02 25.84
N ILE A 972 -12.17 -10.95 25.64
CA ILE A 972 -13.26 -10.94 24.68
C ILE A 972 -12.85 -10.01 23.56
N ILE A 973 -12.83 -10.55 22.36
CA ILE A 973 -12.68 -9.80 21.12
C ILE A 973 -14.08 -9.70 20.52
N ASP A 974 -14.52 -8.48 20.22
CA ASP A 974 -15.76 -8.28 19.49
C ASP A 974 -15.64 -8.99 18.15
N GLY A 975 -16.49 -9.97 17.94
CA GLY A 975 -16.37 -10.89 16.81
C GLY A 975 -16.76 -10.26 15.50
N ARG A 976 -17.33 -9.05 15.59
CA ARG A 976 -17.65 -8.21 14.47
C ARG A 976 -16.42 -7.34 14.20
N THR A 977 -16.06 -6.47 15.15
CA THR A 977 -15.03 -5.44 14.90
C THR A 977 -13.58 -5.91 14.99
N GLY A 978 -13.33 -7.13 15.49
CA GLY A 978 -11.97 -7.63 15.80
C GLY A 978 -11.31 -6.92 16.98
N GLN A 979 -12.02 -6.01 17.66
CA GLN A 979 -11.47 -5.20 18.74
C GLN A 979 -11.49 -5.96 20.08
N LEU A 980 -10.42 -5.85 20.85
CA LEU A 980 -10.41 -6.27 22.25
C LEU A 980 -11.38 -5.41 23.09
N VAL A 981 -12.47 -6.00 23.57
CA VAL A 981 -13.51 -5.32 24.36
C VAL A 981 -13.49 -5.66 25.85
N TYR A 982 -12.76 -6.71 26.23
CA TYR A 982 -12.53 -7.04 27.64
C TYR A 982 -11.23 -7.83 27.82
N THR A 983 -10.55 -7.64 28.95
CA THR A 983 -9.42 -8.47 29.42
C THR A 983 -9.58 -8.71 30.91
N SER A 984 -9.51 -9.97 31.34
CA SER A 984 -9.55 -10.33 32.75
C SER A 984 -8.31 -9.81 33.50
N PRO A 985 -8.36 -9.71 34.84
CA PRO A 985 -7.13 -9.59 35.64
C PRO A 985 -6.13 -10.68 35.26
N ALA A 986 -4.84 -10.33 35.26
CA ALA A 986 -3.77 -11.28 34.99
C ALA A 986 -3.59 -12.21 36.20
N GLU A 987 -3.69 -13.51 35.96
CA GLU A 987 -3.51 -14.56 36.95
C GLU A 987 -2.17 -15.26 36.75
N THR A 988 -1.37 -15.38 37.81
CA THR A 988 -0.07 -16.04 37.71
C THR A 988 -0.21 -17.55 37.88
N ILE A 989 0.10 -18.31 36.84
CA ILE A 989 0.13 -19.78 36.87
C ILE A 989 1.57 -20.29 36.88
N LYS A 990 1.80 -21.44 37.53
CA LYS A 990 3.11 -22.13 37.53
C LYS A 990 3.01 -23.43 36.76
N VAL A 991 3.63 -23.47 35.60
CA VAL A 991 3.71 -24.67 34.76
C VAL A 991 4.90 -25.51 35.21
N ALA A 992 4.65 -26.76 35.60
CA ALA A 992 5.67 -27.69 36.04
C ALA A 992 6.37 -28.35 34.84
N GLU A 993 7.65 -28.67 34.99
CA GLU A 993 8.34 -29.53 34.02
C GLU A 993 7.64 -30.89 33.96
N LYS A 994 7.52 -31.44 32.75
CA LYS A 994 7.08 -32.82 32.54
C LYS A 994 8.10 -33.74 33.17
N GLY A 995 7.80 -34.21 34.39
CA GLY A 995 8.81 -34.79 35.26
C GLY A 995 9.50 -36.02 34.66
N ASP A 996 10.84 -35.94 34.60
CA ASP A 996 11.72 -37.08 34.89
C ASP A 996 12.28 -36.90 36.32
N ASP A 997 12.15 -37.95 37.13
CA ASP A 997 12.50 -38.02 38.55
C ASP A 997 13.98 -37.64 38.84
N LYS A 998 14.27 -36.45 39.39
CA LYS A 998 15.10 -36.21 40.62
C LYS A 998 15.60 -34.77 40.86
N THR A 999 15.46 -34.39 42.13
CA THR A 999 15.87 -33.16 42.85
C THR A 999 17.36 -32.73 42.78
N LYS A 1000 17.63 -31.41 42.73
CA LYS A 1000 18.26 -30.61 43.84
C LYS A 1000 18.34 -29.09 43.55
N PRO A 1001 18.33 -28.21 44.59
CA PRO A 1001 18.00 -26.78 44.49
C PRO A 1001 19.23 -25.85 44.37
N VAL A 1002 19.03 -24.65 43.79
CA VAL A 1002 19.99 -23.53 43.81
C VAL A 1002 19.37 -22.31 44.52
N ASP A 1003 20.27 -21.65 45.26
CA ASP A 1003 20.18 -20.56 46.26
C ASP A 1003 19.47 -19.25 45.81
N PRO A 1004 18.63 -18.61 46.64
CA PRO A 1004 17.92 -17.38 46.28
C PRO A 1004 18.63 -16.09 46.76
N ASN A 1005 19.38 -15.44 45.86
CA ASN A 1005 19.71 -13.99 45.83
C ASN A 1005 20.54 -13.41 47.02
N PRO A 1006 21.03 -12.13 47.04
CA PRO A 1006 20.88 -11.02 46.09
C PRO A 1006 22.15 -10.16 45.81
N GLY A 1007 22.11 -9.35 44.75
CA GLY A 1007 23.09 -8.28 44.51
C GLY A 1007 22.51 -7.12 43.71
N HIS A 1008 21.88 -6.17 44.41
CA HIS A 1008 21.42 -4.88 43.86
C HIS A 1008 22.58 -3.92 43.57
N GLY A 1009 22.51 -3.22 42.44
CA GLY A 1009 23.28 -2.01 42.16
C GLY A 1009 22.45 -1.05 41.32
N HIS A 1010 21.78 -0.10 41.97
CA HIS A 1010 21.11 1.04 41.34
C HIS A 1010 22.13 2.02 40.76
N GLY A 1011 21.85 2.57 39.57
CA GLY A 1011 22.49 3.77 39.03
C GLY A 1011 21.55 4.44 38.03
N GLY A 1012 20.92 5.54 38.44
CA GLY A 1012 19.92 6.26 37.67
C GLY A 1012 20.49 7.28 36.68
N SER A 1013 19.64 7.60 35.69
CA SER A 1013 19.43 8.86 34.98
C SER A 1013 20.57 9.88 34.92
N THR A 1014 21.11 10.09 33.71
CA THR A 1014 21.06 11.34 32.92
C THR A 1014 21.98 11.12 31.73
N GLY A 1015 21.43 10.71 30.58
CA GLY A 1015 22.18 10.43 29.36
C GLY A 1015 21.78 11.39 28.25
N LEU A 1016 22.76 11.70 27.40
CA LEU A 1016 22.81 12.61 26.25
C LEU A 1016 21.55 12.71 25.35
N PHE A 1017 20.65 11.72 25.41
CA PHE A 1017 19.41 11.64 24.63
C PHE A 1017 18.35 12.68 25.00
N GLY A 1018 18.36 13.23 26.22
CA GLY A 1018 17.49 14.34 26.58
C GLY A 1018 17.87 15.68 25.92
N LEU A 1019 19.04 15.75 25.26
CA LEU A 1019 19.54 16.97 24.62
C LEU A 1019 19.30 17.00 23.10
N LEU A 1020 19.06 15.84 22.47
CA LEU A 1020 18.86 15.71 21.02
C LEU A 1020 17.40 16.04 20.60
N SER A 1021 16.44 15.96 21.53
CA SER A 1021 15.05 16.38 21.29
C SER A 1021 14.90 17.89 21.06
N LEU A 1022 15.87 18.70 21.51
CA LEU A 1022 15.87 20.16 21.29
C LEU A 1022 16.34 20.58 19.88
N LEU A 1023 16.75 19.64 19.02
CA LEU A 1023 17.31 19.92 17.69
C LEU A 1023 16.45 19.41 16.51
N GLY A 1024 15.21 18.96 16.74
CA GLY A 1024 14.25 18.70 15.66
C GLY A 1024 14.49 17.43 14.83
N LEU A 1025 15.16 16.42 15.39
CA LEU A 1025 15.50 15.14 14.73
C LEU A 1025 14.53 13.99 15.10
N GLY A 1026 13.23 14.27 15.25
CA GLY A 1026 12.21 13.29 15.67
C GLY A 1026 11.96 12.13 14.69
N PHE A 1027 12.40 12.23 13.43
CA PHE A 1027 12.26 11.17 12.42
C PHE A 1027 13.17 9.95 12.70
N PHE A 1028 14.17 10.08 13.58
CA PHE A 1028 15.03 8.97 13.99
C PHE A 1028 14.37 7.99 14.96
N ARG A 1029 13.18 8.29 15.48
CA ARG A 1029 12.52 7.43 16.47
C ARG A 1029 12.05 6.10 15.88
N ARG A 1030 11.69 6.08 14.60
CA ARG A 1030 11.29 4.84 13.91
C ARG A 1030 12.49 3.98 13.48
N LYS A 1031 13.66 4.61 13.26
CA LYS A 1031 14.86 3.93 12.75
C LYS A 1031 15.79 3.37 13.83
N MET A 1032 15.59 3.69 15.11
CA MET A 1032 16.42 3.21 16.23
C MET A 1032 15.61 2.77 17.46
N SER A 1033 14.30 2.54 17.31
CA SER A 1033 13.49 1.87 18.34
C SER A 1033 12.67 0.69 17.82
N LYS A 1034 13.01 0.16 16.65
CA LYS A 1034 12.82 -1.27 16.36
C LYS A 1034 14.16 -1.93 16.63
#